data_AF-A0A2V7J5D0-F1
#
_entry.id   AF-A0A2V7J5D0-F1
#
_cell.length_a   1.000
_cell.length_b   1.000
_cell.length_c   1.000
_cell.angle_alpha   90.00
_cell.angle_beta   90.00
_cell.angle_gamma   90.00
#
_symmetry.space_group_name_H-M   'P 1'
#
loop_
_entity.id
_entity.type
_entity.pdbx_description
1 polymer ?
#
loop_
_entity_poly.entity_id
_entity_poly.type
_entity_poly.pdbx_seq_one_letter_code
_entity_poly.pdbx_strand_id
1 'polypeptide(L)'
;MFVLRDILARTTQIENLRELFAALGYEPVWEPVPVQAWLGGDTTGITRAALIARHGAFRVFALDADAPEVAARIAARRFAAGAERGLACALGGEPRRLVCAAGPVGIRMATISPARPSGPALAILERLAPTAAESALALSLRIGEVLASEGVTPRFFRAFRRTLDRLTDRLRTPRSQVDRHALTLTALTRVLFLYFIQSKGWLNGDTRYVAHLLDRAIAGRRHFHRSFLHALCFGALNRPPEERGAAARALGRIPFLNGGLFEPSRLERQHGPAMWGNADWRDAFDHLFERFHFSVREHDAGEFVAPDMLGRVFEGVMDPDDRRASGSYYTPASLVREMVRAGLEAVLTHRIGLSRAAAARWVHDGIPPRPPPDLRGLTVLDPAAGSGAFLLGALDELVGLRRAAGEGPTLAVKRDVLASSLFGVDLTPTAVRLTELRLWLALVADEDSPDLAHVAPLPNLDGHVLQGDALLDPLMLAASLGGRAFRGGTGEVRRLTDARQRHFFLTGPKKRAAEAELGRAEAALARKLLDDGCAALEAAIAELLGAARNRDLFGRRRGLDLDQRQRLARLRQGLRELRLARRKLRQEGTAPVFSFESHFAEVMHRGGFDLVMGNPPWVRAERLAPRVRETLASRYTCWRPAATRGFAHLPDLAVAFIERAFELSRPGGVVTLLVPAKLATTGYAEPLRRCVARTTRVERAAPLPEQIAHAFGAAVYPMALVAVRAEPTGTELTATALGAKCAAPCVPQRQLQSDGPWILMPGVERVRRRLQVEFPTVGDRWTPQLGVKTGADDLFVLDRQCAGTRPAIRGRDIAAWHCRPRRYVLWTHGADGLPLERLPRELTDRLAGHEERLRRRADYRAGPPWQLFRTGLGFARHRVVWPDLSRRLAAAVPAPELVPLNTAYGIATRDAADAAALAALFNSRWLTALARLVADPARGGFRRFNAHVVRGLPIPRGGSPVWDELARRGERCEPADDLVADALQLDGADRRALAADSV
;
A
#
# COMPACT_ATOMS: atom_id res chain seq x y z
N MET A 1 -24.47 15.82 -21.88
CA MET A 1 -23.44 16.64 -21.19
C MET A 1 -23.44 18.16 -21.49
N PHE A 2 -23.18 18.66 -22.71
CA PHE A 2 -23.11 20.13 -22.95
C PHE A 2 -24.40 20.89 -22.63
N VAL A 3 -25.56 20.33 -23.00
CA VAL A 3 -26.89 20.93 -22.73
C VAL A 3 -27.18 21.04 -21.23
N LEU A 4 -26.92 19.98 -20.44
CA LEU A 4 -27.16 19.98 -18.99
C LEU A 4 -26.27 20.97 -18.25
N ARG A 5 -25.01 21.13 -18.68
CA ARG A 5 -24.07 22.10 -18.10
C ARG A 5 -24.58 23.54 -18.29
N ASP A 6 -25.09 23.86 -19.47
CA ASP A 6 -25.64 25.18 -19.77
C ASP A 6 -26.92 25.47 -18.96
N ILE A 7 -27.83 24.50 -18.86
CA ILE A 7 -29.05 24.62 -18.05
C ILE A 7 -28.71 24.85 -16.56
N LEU A 8 -27.77 24.07 -16.00
CA LEU A 8 -27.37 24.20 -14.59
C LEU A 8 -26.70 25.55 -14.28
N ALA A 9 -25.86 26.05 -15.20
CA ALA A 9 -25.20 27.34 -15.03
C ALA A 9 -26.21 28.51 -14.98
N ARG A 10 -27.36 28.36 -15.65
CA ARG A 10 -28.47 29.33 -15.65
C ARG A 10 -29.50 29.09 -14.55
N THR A 11 -29.43 27.96 -13.85
CA THR A 11 -30.38 27.58 -12.79
C THR A 11 -30.16 28.45 -11.57
N THR A 12 -31.00 29.47 -11.41
CA THR A 12 -30.95 30.40 -10.27
C THR A 12 -32.16 30.27 -9.34
N GLN A 13 -33.25 29.72 -9.83
CA GLN A 13 -34.47 29.49 -9.07
C GLN A 13 -34.97 28.06 -9.29
N ILE A 14 -35.83 27.58 -8.40
CA ILE A 14 -36.38 26.22 -8.46
C ILE A 14 -37.23 25.97 -9.73
N GLU A 15 -37.75 27.03 -10.36
CA GLU A 15 -38.44 27.02 -11.66
C GLU A 15 -37.55 26.47 -12.78
N ASN A 16 -36.26 26.82 -12.77
CA ASN A 16 -35.32 26.40 -13.81
C ASN A 16 -35.02 24.90 -13.74
N LEU A 17 -35.26 24.25 -12.59
CA LEU A 17 -35.10 22.80 -12.46
C LEU A 17 -36.10 22.03 -13.33
N ARG A 18 -37.23 22.64 -13.73
CA ARG A 18 -38.17 22.02 -14.66
C ARG A 18 -37.54 21.78 -16.03
N GLU A 19 -36.74 22.72 -16.52
CA GLU A 19 -36.00 22.58 -17.79
C GLU A 19 -34.94 21.48 -17.68
N LEU A 20 -34.27 21.39 -16.52
CA LEU A 20 -33.31 20.33 -16.25
C LEU A 20 -33.96 18.94 -16.32
N PHE A 21 -35.10 18.73 -15.64
CA PHE A 21 -35.77 17.43 -15.63
C PHE A 21 -36.48 17.11 -16.96
N ALA A 22 -36.96 18.11 -17.70
CA ALA A 22 -37.44 17.92 -19.06
C ALA A 22 -36.33 17.41 -19.99
N ALA A 23 -35.12 17.99 -19.90
CA ALA A 23 -33.95 17.52 -20.65
C ALA A 23 -33.51 16.10 -20.25
N LEU A 24 -33.85 15.66 -19.03
CA LEU A 24 -33.63 14.29 -18.55
C LEU A 24 -34.75 13.31 -18.93
N GLY A 25 -35.77 13.74 -19.71
CA GLY A 25 -36.84 12.86 -20.19
C GLY A 25 -38.00 12.66 -19.22
N TYR A 26 -38.15 13.53 -18.22
CA TYR A 26 -39.35 13.60 -17.40
C TYR A 26 -40.42 14.49 -18.04
N GLU A 27 -41.68 14.25 -17.69
CA GLU A 27 -42.78 15.13 -18.03
C GLU A 27 -42.74 16.38 -17.11
N PRO A 28 -42.51 17.58 -17.66
CA PRO A 28 -42.41 18.80 -16.85
C PRO A 28 -43.78 19.20 -16.29
N VAL A 29 -43.83 19.52 -15.00
CA VAL A 29 -45.04 19.97 -14.30
C VAL A 29 -44.69 21.19 -13.44
N TRP A 30 -45.66 22.01 -13.07
CA TRP A 30 -45.46 23.02 -12.04
C TRP A 30 -46.71 23.11 -11.16
N GLU A 31 -46.63 22.51 -9.97
CA GLU A 31 -47.68 22.59 -8.97
C GLU A 31 -47.07 23.03 -7.63
N PRO A 32 -47.41 24.22 -7.11
CA PRO A 32 -46.90 24.69 -5.82
C PRO A 32 -47.43 23.80 -4.70
N VAL A 33 -46.55 23.43 -3.76
CA VAL A 33 -46.88 22.55 -2.65
C VAL A 33 -46.71 23.31 -1.33
N PRO A 34 -47.74 23.36 -0.46
CA PRO A 34 -47.60 24.03 0.84
C PRO A 34 -46.57 23.30 1.71
N VAL A 35 -45.43 23.96 1.97
CA VAL A 35 -44.23 23.36 2.61
C VAL A 35 -44.57 22.69 3.94
N GLN A 36 -45.26 23.42 4.82
CA GLN A 36 -45.58 22.95 6.17
C GLN A 36 -46.59 21.78 6.16
N ALA A 37 -47.59 21.82 5.27
CA ALA A 37 -48.58 20.76 5.14
C ALA A 37 -48.01 19.48 4.51
N TRP A 38 -47.01 19.62 3.63
CA TRP A 38 -46.43 18.50 2.89
C TRP A 38 -45.33 17.77 3.66
N LEU A 39 -44.34 18.50 4.17
CA LEU A 39 -43.16 17.92 4.83
C LEU A 39 -43.44 17.48 6.27
N GLY A 40 -44.26 18.24 6.99
CA GLY A 40 -44.51 18.06 8.43
C GLY A 40 -43.27 18.34 9.30
N GLY A 41 -43.49 18.77 10.55
CA GLY A 41 -42.41 19.06 11.50
C GLY A 41 -41.74 20.43 11.30
N ASP A 42 -40.48 20.56 11.71
CA ASP A 42 -39.71 21.80 11.62
C ASP A 42 -39.21 22.04 10.18
N THR A 43 -39.80 23.02 9.51
CA THR A 43 -39.48 23.43 8.13
C THR A 43 -38.75 24.78 8.10
N THR A 44 -38.12 25.20 9.21
CA THR A 44 -37.36 26.45 9.26
C THR A 44 -36.29 26.49 8.16
N GLY A 45 -36.25 27.60 7.42
CA GLY A 45 -35.30 27.81 6.32
C GLY A 45 -35.71 27.21 4.97
N ILE A 46 -36.92 26.66 4.80
CA ILE A 46 -37.48 26.26 3.51
C ILE A 46 -38.54 27.28 3.09
N THR A 47 -38.28 28.04 2.02
CA THR A 47 -39.14 29.16 1.60
C THR A 47 -40.25 28.73 0.65
N ARG A 48 -39.95 27.82 -0.30
CA ARG A 48 -40.88 27.39 -1.34
C ARG A 48 -40.68 25.92 -1.67
N ALA A 49 -41.76 25.23 -2.06
CA ALA A 49 -41.69 23.90 -2.65
C ALA A 49 -42.69 23.76 -3.80
N ALA A 50 -42.32 22.98 -4.82
CA ALA A 50 -43.17 22.70 -5.96
C ALA A 50 -42.90 21.31 -6.54
N LEU A 51 -43.92 20.66 -7.08
CA LEU A 51 -43.76 19.50 -7.94
C LEU A 51 -43.36 19.99 -9.34
N ILE A 52 -42.17 19.61 -9.79
CA ILE A 52 -41.55 20.14 -11.02
C ILE A 52 -41.51 19.15 -12.18
N ALA A 53 -41.62 17.85 -11.91
CA ALA A 53 -41.63 16.84 -12.97
C ALA A 53 -42.26 15.51 -12.52
N ARG A 54 -42.73 14.72 -13.47
CA ARG A 54 -43.31 13.38 -13.26
C ARG A 54 -42.79 12.36 -14.27
N HIS A 55 -42.80 11.09 -13.88
CA HIS A 55 -42.62 9.95 -14.78
C HIS A 55 -43.47 8.79 -14.29
N GLY A 56 -44.65 8.59 -14.90
CA GLY A 56 -45.68 7.68 -14.37
C GLY A 56 -46.06 8.05 -12.94
N ALA A 57 -45.91 7.11 -12.00
CA ALA A 57 -46.17 7.35 -10.58
C ALA A 57 -45.00 7.99 -9.80
N PHE A 58 -43.86 8.23 -10.44
CA PHE A 58 -42.68 8.85 -9.81
C PHE A 58 -42.76 10.38 -9.88
N ARG A 59 -42.49 11.06 -8.76
CA ARG A 59 -42.63 12.52 -8.62
C ARG A 59 -41.30 13.21 -8.27
N VAL A 60 -41.01 14.33 -8.90
CA VAL A 60 -39.81 15.15 -8.61
C VAL A 60 -40.23 16.49 -8.01
N PHE A 61 -39.82 16.75 -6.78
CA PHE A 61 -40.13 17.96 -6.04
C PHE A 61 -38.90 18.86 -5.94
N ALA A 62 -39.07 20.16 -6.17
CA ALA A 62 -38.06 21.17 -5.91
C ALA A 62 -38.34 21.91 -4.60
N LEU A 63 -37.29 22.24 -3.86
CA LEU A 63 -37.36 23.03 -2.63
C LEU A 63 -36.37 24.20 -2.72
N ASP A 64 -36.80 25.39 -2.34
CA ASP A 64 -35.94 26.56 -2.17
C ASP A 64 -35.64 26.71 -0.68
N ALA A 65 -34.36 26.69 -0.29
CA ALA A 65 -33.97 26.64 1.11
C ALA A 65 -32.56 27.18 1.39
N ASP A 66 -32.39 27.87 2.51
CA ASP A 66 -31.09 28.41 2.96
C ASP A 66 -30.08 27.28 3.23
N ALA A 67 -30.57 26.15 3.76
CA ALA A 67 -29.82 24.94 4.05
C ALA A 67 -30.34 23.76 3.20
N PRO A 68 -29.95 23.66 1.91
CA PRO A 68 -30.53 22.68 0.98
C PRO A 68 -30.30 21.23 1.40
N GLU A 69 -29.19 20.91 2.09
CA GLU A 69 -28.93 19.55 2.59
C GLU A 69 -29.93 19.11 3.67
N VAL A 70 -30.39 20.05 4.51
CA VAL A 70 -31.36 19.78 5.56
C VAL A 70 -32.75 19.62 4.93
N ALA A 71 -33.13 20.54 4.03
CA ALA A 71 -34.40 20.50 3.32
C ALA A 71 -34.61 19.20 2.53
N ALA A 72 -33.60 18.80 1.74
CA ALA A 72 -33.63 17.55 0.98
C ALA A 72 -33.73 16.31 1.90
N ARG A 73 -33.10 16.35 3.08
CA ARG A 73 -33.15 15.27 4.08
C ARG A 73 -34.55 15.10 4.67
N ILE A 74 -35.21 16.21 4.98
CA ILE A 74 -36.58 16.21 5.52
C ILE A 74 -37.54 15.61 4.49
N ALA A 75 -37.46 16.07 3.23
CA ALA A 75 -38.27 15.53 2.14
C ALA A 75 -38.01 14.02 1.89
N ALA A 76 -36.75 13.58 1.89
CA ALA A 76 -36.41 12.17 1.74
C ALA A 76 -36.96 11.29 2.88
N ARG A 77 -36.98 11.78 4.13
CA ARG A 77 -37.61 11.08 5.27
C ARG A 77 -39.11 10.93 5.06
N ARG A 78 -39.78 11.96 4.53
CA ARG A 78 -41.21 11.92 4.21
C ARG A 78 -41.53 10.85 3.17
N PHE A 79 -40.72 10.75 2.11
CA PHE A 79 -40.86 9.71 1.09
C PHE A 79 -40.69 8.31 1.68
N ALA A 80 -39.70 8.13 2.57
CA ALA A 80 -39.47 6.86 3.25
C ALA A 80 -40.65 6.47 4.16
N ALA A 81 -41.21 7.42 4.90
CA ALA A 81 -42.32 7.18 5.82
C ALA A 81 -43.68 6.98 5.10
N GLY A 82 -43.91 7.68 3.99
CA GLY A 82 -45.18 7.64 3.25
C GLY A 82 -45.23 6.62 2.11
N ALA A 83 -44.17 5.82 1.91
CA ALA A 83 -43.97 4.98 0.72
C ALA A 83 -44.14 5.75 -0.61
N GLU A 84 -43.95 7.07 -0.59
CA GLU A 84 -44.08 7.91 -1.77
C GLU A 84 -42.82 7.78 -2.62
N ARG A 85 -43.02 7.49 -3.91
CA ARG A 85 -41.93 7.30 -4.87
C ARG A 85 -41.56 8.66 -5.45
N GLY A 86 -40.56 9.29 -4.85
CA GLY A 86 -40.16 10.61 -5.29
C GLY A 86 -38.70 10.97 -5.05
N LEU A 87 -38.29 12.02 -5.74
CA LEU A 87 -36.99 12.67 -5.66
C LEU A 87 -37.19 14.11 -5.18
N ALA A 88 -36.41 14.54 -4.19
CA ALA A 88 -36.38 15.91 -3.70
C ALA A 88 -35.11 16.60 -4.18
N CYS A 89 -35.25 17.80 -4.74
CA CYS A 89 -34.17 18.63 -5.27
C CYS A 89 -34.20 19.99 -4.56
N ALA A 90 -33.36 20.17 -3.54
CA ALA A 90 -33.26 21.43 -2.81
C ALA A 90 -32.19 22.35 -3.41
N LEU A 91 -32.51 23.62 -3.66
CA LEU A 91 -31.62 24.63 -4.22
C LEU A 91 -31.43 25.77 -3.21
N GLY A 92 -30.18 26.16 -2.93
CA GLY A 92 -29.88 27.34 -2.11
C GLY A 92 -28.49 27.36 -1.47
N GLY A 93 -28.28 28.24 -0.48
CA GLY A 93 -27.01 28.48 0.21
C GLY A 93 -26.00 29.37 -0.52
N GLU A 94 -24.91 29.76 0.16
CA GLU A 94 -23.77 30.48 -0.42
C GLU A 94 -22.44 29.74 -0.17
N PRO A 95 -21.72 29.27 -1.21
CA PRO A 95 -22.12 29.26 -2.62
C PRO A 95 -23.34 28.35 -2.88
N ARG A 96 -24.11 28.68 -3.92
CA ARG A 96 -25.35 27.99 -4.28
C ARG A 96 -25.11 26.51 -4.60
N ARG A 97 -25.93 25.64 -4.04
CA ARG A 97 -25.86 24.18 -4.16
C ARG A 97 -27.23 23.61 -4.54
N LEU A 98 -27.22 22.55 -5.35
CA LEU A 98 -28.37 21.71 -5.67
C LEU A 98 -28.18 20.35 -4.97
N VAL A 99 -29.10 19.99 -4.07
CA VAL A 99 -29.05 18.73 -3.31
C VAL A 99 -30.20 17.84 -3.74
N CYS A 100 -29.89 16.66 -4.30
CA CYS A 100 -30.87 15.66 -4.70
C CYS A 100 -30.95 14.54 -3.65
N ALA A 101 -32.14 14.16 -3.20
CA ALA A 101 -32.34 13.10 -2.20
C ALA A 101 -33.56 12.20 -2.50
N ALA A 102 -33.47 10.92 -2.13
CA ALA A 102 -34.54 9.92 -2.26
C ALA A 102 -34.70 9.07 -0.98
N GLY A 103 -35.90 8.51 -0.75
CA GLY A 103 -36.32 7.93 0.53
C GLY A 103 -36.47 6.41 0.67
N PRO A 104 -37.04 5.65 -0.29
CA PRO A 104 -37.51 4.28 0.00
C PRO A 104 -36.41 3.22 0.22
N VAL A 105 -35.12 3.57 0.07
CA VAL A 105 -33.95 2.67 0.28
C VAL A 105 -33.02 3.19 1.38
N GLY A 106 -33.58 3.96 2.32
CA GLY A 106 -32.84 4.79 3.27
C GLY A 106 -32.52 6.16 2.68
N ILE A 107 -32.21 7.12 3.55
CA ILE A 107 -31.94 8.52 3.14
C ILE A 107 -30.61 8.56 2.38
N ARG A 108 -30.68 8.76 1.07
CA ARG A 108 -29.53 8.88 0.17
C ARG A 108 -29.55 10.25 -0.51
N MET A 109 -28.39 10.92 -0.62
CA MET A 109 -28.30 12.30 -1.11
C MET A 109 -27.00 12.58 -1.89
N ALA A 110 -27.08 13.44 -2.89
CA ALA A 110 -25.95 13.98 -3.65
C ALA A 110 -26.00 15.52 -3.69
N THR A 111 -24.84 16.17 -3.60
CA THR A 111 -24.71 17.64 -3.64
C THR A 111 -23.98 18.06 -4.91
N ILE A 112 -24.57 19.00 -5.65
CA ILE A 112 -24.12 19.45 -6.97
C ILE A 112 -23.92 20.97 -6.92
N SER A 113 -22.81 21.45 -7.48
CA SER A 113 -22.57 22.89 -7.66
C SER A 113 -23.10 23.35 -9.03
N PRO A 114 -24.16 24.19 -9.11
CA PRO A 114 -24.74 24.62 -10.38
C PRO A 114 -23.81 25.56 -11.17
N ALA A 115 -23.01 26.38 -10.50
CA ALA A 115 -22.15 27.39 -11.14
C ALA A 115 -20.97 26.78 -11.91
N ARG A 116 -20.42 25.66 -11.41
CA ARG A 116 -19.35 24.90 -12.07
C ARG A 116 -19.59 23.40 -11.87
N PRO A 117 -20.55 22.81 -12.60
CA PRO A 117 -20.89 21.42 -12.41
C PRO A 117 -19.72 20.55 -12.89
N SER A 118 -19.22 19.73 -11.97
CA SER A 118 -18.17 18.75 -12.26
C SER A 118 -18.71 17.69 -13.26
N GLY A 119 -17.82 17.05 -14.01
CA GLY A 119 -18.20 15.91 -14.86
C GLY A 119 -19.00 14.83 -14.09
N PRO A 120 -18.56 14.45 -12.87
CA PRO A 120 -19.32 13.56 -11.98
C PRO A 120 -20.73 14.07 -11.64
N ALA A 121 -20.88 15.34 -11.24
CA ALA A 121 -22.18 15.91 -10.93
C ALA A 121 -23.16 15.87 -12.11
N LEU A 122 -22.68 16.10 -13.34
CA LEU A 122 -23.47 15.97 -14.56
C LEU A 122 -23.89 14.51 -14.80
N ALA A 123 -22.99 13.56 -14.55
CA ALA A 123 -23.29 12.14 -14.67
C ALA A 123 -24.31 11.64 -13.65
N ILE A 124 -24.28 12.12 -12.40
CA ILE A 124 -25.35 11.84 -11.42
C ILE A 124 -26.69 12.27 -11.98
N LEU A 125 -26.79 13.49 -12.52
CA LEU A 125 -28.04 14.02 -13.08
C LEU A 125 -28.51 13.20 -14.29
N GLU A 126 -27.61 12.84 -15.21
CA GLU A 126 -27.93 11.93 -16.33
C GLU A 126 -28.44 10.57 -15.81
N ARG A 127 -27.89 10.04 -14.71
CA ARG A 127 -28.35 8.80 -14.07
C ARG A 127 -29.69 8.92 -13.36
N LEU A 128 -30.21 10.13 -13.16
CA LEU A 128 -31.58 10.32 -12.68
C LEU A 128 -32.60 10.20 -13.82
N ALA A 129 -32.22 10.21 -15.10
CA ALA A 129 -33.13 10.08 -16.23
C ALA A 129 -33.83 8.71 -16.26
N PRO A 130 -35.16 8.61 -16.46
CA PRO A 130 -35.88 7.36 -16.59
C PRO A 130 -35.58 6.66 -17.92
N THR A 131 -35.75 5.33 -17.97
CA THR A 131 -35.66 4.56 -19.22
C THR A 131 -37.06 4.21 -19.75
N ALA A 132 -37.20 4.03 -21.08
CA ALA A 132 -38.49 3.98 -21.79
C ALA A 132 -39.46 2.83 -21.43
N ALA A 133 -39.14 2.00 -20.42
CA ALA A 133 -39.99 0.93 -19.90
C ALA A 133 -39.85 0.73 -18.37
N GLU A 134 -39.27 1.70 -17.66
CA GLU A 134 -38.96 1.55 -16.23
C GLU A 134 -40.18 1.80 -15.35
N SER A 135 -40.48 0.88 -14.44
CA SER A 135 -41.52 1.13 -13.44
C SER A 135 -41.07 2.21 -12.44
N ALA A 136 -42.01 2.96 -11.88
CA ALA A 136 -41.71 3.97 -10.84
C ALA A 136 -40.97 3.37 -9.62
N LEU A 137 -41.17 2.09 -9.32
CA LEU A 137 -40.45 1.40 -8.24
C LEU A 137 -39.00 1.12 -8.62
N ALA A 138 -38.77 0.60 -9.83
CA ALA A 138 -37.42 0.34 -10.35
C ALA A 138 -36.61 1.64 -10.44
N LEU A 139 -37.22 2.71 -10.95
CA LEU A 139 -36.64 4.05 -11.01
C LEU A 139 -36.27 4.56 -9.61
N SER A 140 -37.17 4.38 -8.64
CA SER A 140 -36.92 4.82 -7.26
C SER A 140 -35.78 4.05 -6.58
N LEU A 141 -35.65 2.74 -6.84
CA LEU A 141 -34.55 1.92 -6.33
C LEU A 141 -33.22 2.34 -6.96
N ARG A 142 -33.20 2.55 -8.28
CA ARG A 142 -32.02 3.00 -9.02
C ARG A 142 -31.56 4.38 -8.57
N ILE A 143 -32.47 5.35 -8.45
CA ILE A 143 -32.15 6.70 -7.94
C ILE A 143 -31.61 6.63 -6.51
N GLY A 144 -32.23 5.82 -5.63
CA GLY A 144 -31.70 5.58 -4.28
C GLY A 144 -30.27 5.03 -4.31
N GLU A 145 -29.95 4.15 -5.24
CA GLU A 145 -28.59 3.66 -5.44
C GLU A 145 -27.62 4.71 -6.01
N VAL A 146 -28.07 5.56 -6.94
CA VAL A 146 -27.26 6.64 -7.51
C VAL A 146 -26.86 7.65 -6.44
N LEU A 147 -27.78 7.95 -5.53
CA LEU A 147 -27.61 8.94 -4.46
C LEU A 147 -26.91 8.38 -3.21
N ALA A 148 -26.52 7.10 -3.20
CA ALA A 148 -25.97 6.46 -2.00
C ALA A 148 -24.62 7.07 -1.58
N SER A 149 -24.50 7.42 -0.30
CA SER A 149 -23.31 8.05 0.31
C SER A 149 -22.05 7.18 0.34
N GLU A 150 -22.16 5.88 0.05
CA GLU A 150 -20.99 5.03 -0.18
C GLU A 150 -20.55 5.21 -1.63
N GLY A 151 -19.30 5.64 -1.85
CA GLY A 151 -18.73 5.77 -3.19
C GLY A 151 -18.84 4.47 -3.99
N VAL A 152 -18.71 4.57 -5.32
CA VAL A 152 -18.89 3.41 -6.20
C VAL A 152 -17.86 2.31 -5.96
N THR A 153 -16.65 2.68 -5.51
CA THR A 153 -15.54 1.72 -5.30
C THR A 153 -15.84 0.60 -4.29
N PRO A 154 -16.23 0.86 -3.02
CA PRO A 154 -16.44 -0.22 -2.04
C PRO A 154 -17.67 -1.07 -2.38
N ARG A 155 -18.67 -0.49 -3.04
CA ARG A 155 -19.86 -1.20 -3.51
C ARG A 155 -19.52 -2.16 -4.64
N PHE A 156 -18.80 -1.68 -5.66
CA PHE A 156 -18.30 -2.49 -6.76
C PHE A 156 -17.44 -3.63 -6.23
N PHE A 157 -16.52 -3.33 -5.31
CA PHE A 157 -15.65 -4.33 -4.71
C PHE A 157 -16.44 -5.49 -4.05
N ARG A 158 -17.42 -5.16 -3.20
CA ARG A 158 -18.25 -6.20 -2.54
C ARG A 158 -19.07 -7.01 -3.55
N ALA A 159 -19.59 -6.36 -4.59
CA ALA A 159 -20.32 -7.05 -5.66
C ALA A 159 -19.42 -7.98 -6.47
N PHE A 160 -18.21 -7.50 -6.82
CA PHE A 160 -17.22 -8.26 -7.58
C PHE A 160 -16.80 -9.52 -6.83
N ARG A 161 -16.44 -9.39 -5.54
CA ARG A 161 -16.03 -10.53 -4.71
C ARG A 161 -17.14 -11.58 -4.58
N ARG A 162 -18.37 -11.16 -4.28
CA ARG A 162 -19.52 -12.07 -4.19
C ARG A 162 -19.78 -12.81 -5.51
N THR A 163 -19.60 -12.13 -6.64
CA THR A 163 -19.75 -12.73 -7.97
C THR A 163 -18.64 -13.72 -8.26
N LEU A 164 -17.38 -13.37 -7.93
CA LEU A 164 -16.22 -14.24 -8.10
C LEU A 164 -16.33 -15.52 -7.26
N ASP A 165 -16.64 -15.40 -5.97
CA ASP A 165 -16.78 -16.54 -5.07
C ASP A 165 -17.88 -17.50 -5.59
N ARG A 166 -19.04 -16.93 -5.94
CA ARG A 166 -20.19 -17.70 -6.48
C ARG A 166 -19.84 -18.44 -7.77
N LEU A 167 -19.22 -17.76 -8.73
CA LEU A 167 -18.85 -18.37 -10.00
C LEU A 167 -17.73 -19.41 -9.82
N THR A 168 -16.82 -19.20 -8.86
CA THR A 168 -15.77 -20.15 -8.49
C THR A 168 -16.36 -21.45 -7.91
N ASP A 169 -17.37 -21.33 -7.06
CA ASP A 169 -18.06 -22.48 -6.45
C ASP A 169 -18.92 -23.25 -7.46
N ARG A 170 -19.49 -22.55 -8.45
CA ARG A 170 -20.29 -23.14 -9.53
C ARG A 170 -19.45 -23.93 -10.54
N LEU A 171 -18.15 -23.63 -10.65
CA LEU A 171 -17.26 -24.30 -11.57
C LEU A 171 -16.87 -25.69 -11.01
N ARG A 172 -17.03 -26.75 -11.81
CA ARG A 172 -16.75 -28.15 -11.36
C ARG A 172 -15.32 -28.61 -11.61
N THR A 173 -14.67 -28.04 -12.63
CA THR A 173 -13.34 -28.42 -13.09
C THR A 173 -12.48 -27.16 -13.26
N PRO A 174 -11.23 -27.15 -12.80
CA PRO A 174 -10.45 -28.22 -12.14
C PRO A 174 -10.84 -28.48 -10.66
N ARG A 175 -10.36 -29.60 -10.08
CA ARG A 175 -10.63 -29.98 -8.67
C ARG A 175 -10.02 -28.99 -7.67
N SER A 176 -8.89 -28.38 -8.03
CA SER A 176 -8.22 -27.36 -7.22
C SER A 176 -9.07 -26.08 -7.15
N GLN A 177 -9.46 -25.67 -5.94
CA GLN A 177 -10.20 -24.42 -5.74
C GLN A 177 -9.38 -23.21 -6.19
N VAL A 178 -8.05 -23.26 -6.02
CA VAL A 178 -7.13 -22.20 -6.45
C VAL A 178 -7.17 -22.01 -7.97
N ASP A 179 -7.16 -23.11 -8.72
CA ASP A 179 -7.21 -23.04 -10.19
C ASP A 179 -8.59 -22.59 -10.69
N ARG A 180 -9.68 -23.03 -10.03
CA ARG A 180 -11.04 -22.54 -10.32
C ARG A 180 -11.16 -21.04 -10.08
N HIS A 181 -10.62 -20.56 -8.96
CA HIS A 181 -10.60 -19.15 -8.64
C HIS A 181 -9.83 -18.35 -9.69
N ALA A 182 -8.65 -18.83 -10.13
CA ALA A 182 -7.85 -18.19 -11.17
C ALA A 182 -8.56 -18.12 -12.54
N LEU A 183 -9.24 -19.20 -12.95
CA LEU A 183 -10.04 -19.23 -14.18
C LEU A 183 -11.22 -18.27 -14.12
N THR A 184 -11.94 -18.25 -12.99
CA THR A 184 -13.09 -17.35 -12.78
C THR A 184 -12.66 -15.89 -12.80
N LEU A 185 -11.56 -15.57 -12.12
CA LEU A 185 -10.97 -14.24 -12.10
C LEU A 185 -10.56 -13.79 -13.51
N THR A 186 -9.94 -14.69 -14.29
CA THR A 186 -9.56 -14.42 -15.69
C THR A 186 -10.79 -14.08 -16.54
N ALA A 187 -11.88 -14.85 -16.41
CA ALA A 187 -13.11 -14.63 -17.15
C ALA A 187 -13.79 -13.31 -16.78
N LEU A 188 -13.94 -13.02 -15.48
CA LEU A 188 -14.50 -11.75 -15.01
C LEU A 188 -13.65 -10.56 -15.42
N THR A 189 -12.32 -10.68 -15.42
CA THR A 189 -11.40 -9.61 -15.84
C THR A 189 -11.51 -9.32 -17.33
N ARG A 190 -11.70 -10.35 -18.17
CA ARG A 190 -12.00 -10.15 -19.60
C ARG A 190 -13.29 -9.38 -19.81
N VAL A 191 -14.38 -9.78 -19.16
CA VAL A 191 -15.67 -9.08 -19.27
C VAL A 191 -15.53 -7.66 -18.74
N LEU A 192 -14.83 -7.46 -17.63
CA LEU A 192 -14.55 -6.14 -17.08
C LEU A 192 -13.79 -5.24 -18.07
N PHE A 193 -12.78 -5.77 -18.77
CA PHE A 193 -12.09 -5.03 -19.83
C PHE A 193 -13.03 -4.69 -20.99
N LEU A 194 -13.90 -5.61 -21.39
CA LEU A 194 -14.91 -5.34 -22.42
C LEU A 194 -15.83 -4.18 -22.01
N TYR A 195 -16.21 -4.11 -20.74
CA TYR A 195 -17.01 -3.00 -20.20
C TYR A 195 -16.28 -1.65 -20.23
N PHE A 196 -14.97 -1.63 -20.03
CA PHE A 196 -14.17 -0.42 -20.22
C PHE A 196 -14.12 0.01 -21.70
N ILE A 197 -13.82 -0.90 -22.62
CA ILE A 197 -13.69 -0.50 -24.04
C ILE A 197 -15.04 -0.21 -24.70
N GLN A 198 -16.13 -0.88 -24.29
CA GLN A 198 -17.47 -0.60 -24.82
C GLN A 198 -17.97 0.78 -24.40
N SER A 199 -17.52 1.32 -23.25
CA SER A 199 -17.88 2.69 -22.84
C SER A 199 -17.30 3.74 -23.79
N LYS A 200 -16.26 3.40 -24.56
CA LYS A 200 -15.70 4.21 -25.67
C LYS A 200 -16.39 3.93 -27.03
N GLY A 201 -17.36 3.02 -27.08
CA GLY A 201 -18.06 2.62 -28.31
C GLY A 201 -17.28 1.66 -29.21
N TRP A 202 -16.19 1.06 -28.72
CA TRP A 202 -15.33 0.18 -29.54
C TRP A 202 -15.99 -1.14 -29.92
N LEU A 203 -17.09 -1.51 -29.28
CA LEU A 203 -17.81 -2.74 -29.58
C LEU A 203 -19.03 -2.43 -30.44
N ASN A 204 -18.82 -2.37 -31.76
CA ASN A 204 -19.87 -2.13 -32.75
C ASN A 204 -20.68 -0.82 -32.53
N GLY A 205 -20.07 0.20 -31.92
CA GLY A 205 -20.74 1.47 -31.57
C GLY A 205 -21.72 1.37 -30.40
N ASP A 206 -21.79 0.22 -29.73
CA ASP A 206 -22.78 -0.07 -28.70
C ASP A 206 -22.14 -0.03 -27.30
N THR A 207 -22.62 0.90 -26.46
CA THR A 207 -22.14 1.09 -25.09
C THR A 207 -22.68 0.05 -24.10
N ARG A 208 -23.62 -0.80 -24.53
CA ARG A 208 -24.18 -1.95 -23.77
C ARG A 208 -24.00 -3.27 -24.53
N TYR A 209 -23.03 -3.33 -25.43
CA TYR A 209 -22.83 -4.43 -26.37
C TYR A 209 -22.83 -5.82 -25.74
N VAL A 210 -22.03 -6.03 -24.69
CA VAL A 210 -21.88 -7.36 -24.09
C VAL A 210 -23.18 -7.83 -23.42
N ALA A 211 -23.94 -6.91 -22.81
CA ALA A 211 -25.26 -7.22 -22.23
C ALA A 211 -26.26 -7.61 -23.32
N HIS A 212 -26.29 -6.87 -24.44
CA HIS A 212 -27.13 -7.22 -25.58
C HIS A 212 -26.77 -8.58 -26.20
N LEU A 213 -25.48 -8.98 -26.19
CA LEU A 213 -25.08 -10.33 -26.62
C LEU A 213 -25.65 -11.41 -25.69
N LEU A 214 -25.69 -11.17 -24.37
CA LEU A 214 -26.29 -12.09 -23.41
C LEU A 214 -27.80 -12.22 -23.66
N ASP A 215 -28.50 -11.11 -23.85
CA ASP A 215 -29.94 -11.11 -24.15
C ASP A 215 -30.25 -11.87 -25.44
N ARG A 216 -29.45 -11.65 -26.50
CA ARG A 216 -29.56 -12.41 -27.77
C ARG A 216 -29.29 -13.90 -27.57
N ALA A 217 -28.36 -14.28 -26.70
CA ALA A 217 -28.09 -15.68 -26.38
C ALA A 217 -29.28 -16.33 -25.68
N ILE A 218 -29.87 -15.66 -24.70
CA ILE A 218 -31.02 -16.14 -23.95
C ILE A 218 -32.24 -16.27 -24.88
N ALA A 219 -32.56 -15.22 -25.65
CA ALA A 219 -33.68 -15.23 -26.59
C ALA A 219 -33.53 -16.33 -27.67
N GLY A 220 -32.31 -16.53 -28.18
CA GLY A 220 -32.01 -17.55 -29.17
C GLY A 220 -31.81 -18.96 -28.61
N ARG A 221 -32.01 -19.20 -27.31
CA ARG A 221 -31.69 -20.46 -26.60
C ARG A 221 -30.27 -20.98 -26.87
N ARG A 222 -29.30 -20.07 -27.02
CA ARG A 222 -27.87 -20.35 -27.22
C ARG A 222 -27.10 -20.14 -25.94
N HIS A 223 -25.93 -20.77 -25.83
CA HIS A 223 -25.05 -20.59 -24.68
C HIS A 223 -24.17 -19.34 -24.86
N PHE A 224 -24.33 -18.33 -24.00
CA PHE A 224 -23.64 -17.02 -24.10
C PHE A 224 -22.12 -17.18 -24.25
N HIS A 225 -21.51 -17.93 -23.33
CA HIS A 225 -20.05 -18.12 -23.33
C HIS A 225 -19.52 -18.72 -24.64
N ARG A 226 -20.13 -19.82 -25.10
CA ARG A 226 -19.69 -20.57 -26.29
C ARG A 226 -20.00 -19.82 -27.59
N SER A 227 -21.20 -19.25 -27.68
CA SER A 227 -21.70 -18.66 -28.92
C SER A 227 -21.19 -17.24 -29.16
N PHE A 228 -20.92 -16.48 -28.11
CA PHE A 228 -20.56 -15.06 -28.23
C PHE A 228 -19.24 -14.74 -27.56
N LEU A 229 -19.07 -15.01 -26.26
CA LEU A 229 -17.88 -14.57 -25.53
C LEU A 229 -16.59 -15.19 -26.08
N HIS A 230 -16.62 -16.48 -26.42
CA HIS A 230 -15.48 -17.16 -27.05
C HIS A 230 -15.14 -16.57 -28.43
N ALA A 231 -16.15 -16.30 -29.27
CA ALA A 231 -15.95 -15.69 -30.58
C ALA A 231 -15.45 -14.24 -30.48
N LEU A 232 -15.92 -13.49 -29.49
CA LEU A 232 -15.50 -12.11 -29.24
C LEU A 232 -14.04 -12.05 -28.76
N CYS A 233 -13.71 -12.80 -27.71
CA CYS A 233 -12.38 -12.82 -27.11
C CYS A 233 -11.34 -13.42 -28.06
N PHE A 234 -11.51 -14.71 -28.43
CA PHE A 234 -10.47 -15.45 -29.16
C PHE A 234 -10.57 -15.31 -30.69
N GLY A 235 -11.72 -14.83 -31.19
CA GLY A 235 -11.96 -14.66 -32.62
C GLY A 235 -11.82 -13.22 -33.09
N ALA A 236 -12.56 -12.27 -32.52
CA ALA A 236 -12.59 -10.89 -33.01
C ALA A 236 -11.45 -10.03 -32.44
N LEU A 237 -11.29 -10.01 -31.12
CA LEU A 237 -10.29 -9.16 -30.44
C LEU A 237 -8.86 -9.69 -30.56
N ASN A 238 -8.72 -11.01 -30.78
CA ASN A 238 -7.43 -11.70 -30.91
C ASN A 238 -7.07 -12.07 -32.36
N ARG A 239 -7.89 -11.73 -33.37
CA ARG A 239 -7.50 -11.94 -34.78
C ARG A 239 -7.75 -10.71 -35.64
N PRO A 240 -6.82 -10.41 -36.58
CA PRO A 240 -7.02 -9.36 -37.58
C PRO A 240 -8.32 -9.60 -38.37
N PRO A 241 -9.02 -8.54 -38.83
CA PRO A 241 -10.29 -8.65 -39.57
C PRO A 241 -10.28 -9.67 -40.72
N GLU A 242 -9.16 -9.77 -41.42
CA GLU A 242 -8.93 -10.68 -42.56
C GLU A 242 -8.99 -12.16 -42.13
N GLU A 243 -8.45 -12.49 -40.95
CA GLU A 243 -8.33 -13.87 -40.42
C GLU A 243 -9.53 -14.32 -39.56
N ARG A 244 -10.57 -13.49 -39.44
CA ARG A 244 -11.74 -13.79 -38.59
C ARG A 244 -12.62 -14.87 -39.21
N GLY A 245 -13.01 -15.86 -38.41
CA GLY A 245 -14.05 -16.83 -38.80
C GLY A 245 -15.45 -16.19 -38.88
N ALA A 246 -16.41 -16.91 -39.48
CA ALA A 246 -17.78 -16.43 -39.70
C ALA A 246 -18.45 -15.92 -38.41
N ALA A 247 -18.30 -16.65 -37.29
CA ALA A 247 -18.87 -16.26 -36.00
C ALA A 247 -18.30 -14.93 -35.46
N ALA A 248 -17.01 -14.66 -35.69
CA ALA A 248 -16.38 -13.41 -35.25
C ALA A 248 -16.75 -12.23 -36.17
N ARG A 249 -16.94 -12.46 -37.48
CA ARG A 249 -17.42 -11.44 -38.42
C ARG A 249 -18.88 -11.06 -38.14
N ALA A 250 -19.71 -12.01 -37.70
CA ALA A 250 -21.10 -11.77 -37.33
C ALA A 250 -21.30 -10.88 -36.09
N LEU A 251 -20.22 -10.60 -35.33
CA LEU A 251 -20.23 -9.68 -34.19
C LEU A 251 -20.15 -8.20 -34.61
N GLY A 252 -19.97 -7.90 -35.90
CA GLY A 252 -19.92 -6.53 -36.40
C GLY A 252 -18.54 -5.88 -36.27
N ARG A 253 -18.52 -4.55 -36.11
CA ARG A 253 -17.31 -3.73 -36.13
C ARG A 253 -16.59 -3.77 -34.77
N ILE A 254 -15.64 -4.70 -34.65
CA ILE A 254 -14.82 -4.91 -33.44
C ILE A 254 -13.34 -4.70 -33.78
N PRO A 255 -12.55 -3.96 -32.98
CA PRO A 255 -11.12 -3.75 -33.23
C PRO A 255 -10.29 -5.02 -32.94
N PHE A 256 -9.05 -5.04 -33.43
CA PHE A 256 -8.07 -6.09 -33.11
C PHE A 256 -7.08 -5.57 -32.05
N LEU A 257 -6.94 -6.29 -30.93
CA LEU A 257 -6.18 -5.85 -29.75
C LEU A 257 -4.96 -6.74 -29.42
N ASN A 258 -4.49 -7.57 -30.35
CA ASN A 258 -3.23 -8.33 -30.24
C ASN A 258 -3.09 -9.37 -29.11
N GLY A 259 -4.20 -9.89 -28.59
CA GLY A 259 -4.19 -11.22 -27.97
C GLY A 259 -3.68 -11.39 -26.54
N GLY A 260 -3.13 -10.41 -25.83
CA GLY A 260 -2.64 -10.62 -24.45
C GLY A 260 -3.69 -11.22 -23.47
N LEU A 261 -4.63 -10.39 -23.00
CA LEU A 261 -5.74 -10.86 -22.14
C LEU A 261 -6.66 -11.88 -22.84
N PHE A 262 -6.74 -11.79 -24.17
CA PHE A 262 -7.65 -12.55 -25.02
C PHE A 262 -7.05 -13.80 -25.66
N GLU A 263 -5.87 -14.22 -25.20
CA GLU A 263 -5.28 -15.52 -25.51
C GLU A 263 -5.68 -16.54 -24.45
N PRO A 264 -5.80 -17.83 -24.84
CA PRO A 264 -6.05 -18.90 -23.88
C PRO A 264 -4.94 -18.96 -22.82
N SER A 265 -5.33 -18.78 -21.56
CA SER A 265 -4.42 -18.92 -20.42
C SER A 265 -3.86 -20.33 -20.34
N ARG A 266 -2.77 -20.53 -19.58
CA ARG A 266 -2.17 -21.86 -19.36
C ARG A 266 -3.20 -22.84 -18.79
N LEU A 267 -4.02 -22.40 -17.83
CA LEU A 267 -5.07 -23.22 -17.23
C LEU A 267 -6.16 -23.57 -18.24
N GLU A 268 -6.58 -22.63 -19.10
CA GLU A 268 -7.54 -22.93 -20.17
C GLU A 268 -6.98 -23.89 -21.23
N ARG A 269 -5.67 -23.83 -21.51
CA ARG A 269 -5.02 -24.81 -22.38
C ARG A 269 -4.93 -26.20 -21.76
N GLN A 270 -4.76 -26.28 -20.44
CA GLN A 270 -4.62 -27.55 -19.71
C GLN A 270 -5.96 -28.22 -19.42
N HIS A 271 -6.98 -27.45 -19.03
CA HIS A 271 -8.28 -27.96 -18.56
C HIS A 271 -9.45 -27.68 -19.52
N GLY A 272 -9.21 -26.96 -20.62
CA GLY A 272 -10.25 -26.43 -21.49
C GLY A 272 -10.83 -25.11 -20.99
N PRO A 273 -11.67 -24.43 -21.80
CA PRO A 273 -12.31 -23.18 -21.41
C PRO A 273 -13.29 -23.41 -20.25
N ALA A 274 -13.15 -22.64 -19.17
CA ALA A 274 -14.14 -22.61 -18.10
C ALA A 274 -15.48 -22.07 -18.64
N MET A 275 -16.59 -22.70 -18.27
CA MET A 275 -17.92 -22.33 -18.76
C MET A 275 -18.92 -22.26 -17.61
N TRP A 276 -19.76 -21.23 -17.65
CA TRP A 276 -20.88 -21.00 -16.72
C TRP A 276 -22.18 -20.88 -17.51
N GLY A 277 -23.30 -21.24 -16.88
CA GLY A 277 -24.60 -21.17 -17.53
C GLY A 277 -25.05 -19.73 -17.79
N ASN A 278 -26.04 -19.56 -18.68
CA ASN A 278 -26.61 -18.24 -18.96
C ASN A 278 -27.22 -17.60 -17.71
N ALA A 279 -27.78 -18.39 -16.79
CA ALA A 279 -28.34 -17.89 -15.53
C ALA A 279 -27.24 -17.32 -14.62
N ASP A 280 -26.09 -17.99 -14.52
CA ASP A 280 -24.96 -17.51 -13.72
C ASP A 280 -24.39 -16.21 -14.30
N TRP A 281 -24.32 -16.11 -15.64
CA TRP A 281 -23.92 -14.86 -16.30
C TRP A 281 -24.96 -13.76 -16.17
N ARG A 282 -26.25 -14.05 -16.27
CA ARG A 282 -27.31 -13.05 -16.08
C ARG A 282 -27.23 -12.42 -14.70
N ASP A 283 -27.08 -13.25 -13.67
CA ASP A 283 -26.88 -12.82 -12.30
C ASP A 283 -25.61 -11.95 -12.13
N ALA A 284 -24.49 -12.34 -12.76
CA ALA A 284 -23.28 -11.52 -12.77
C ALA A 284 -23.50 -10.16 -13.47
N PHE A 285 -24.24 -10.10 -14.58
CA PHE A 285 -24.54 -8.84 -15.26
C PHE A 285 -25.46 -7.96 -14.41
N ASP A 286 -26.53 -8.51 -13.85
CA ASP A 286 -27.51 -7.75 -13.06
C ASP A 286 -26.92 -7.21 -11.75
N HIS A 287 -26.02 -7.95 -11.11
CA HIS A 287 -25.50 -7.58 -9.78
C HIS A 287 -24.12 -6.93 -9.78
N LEU A 288 -23.34 -7.13 -10.84
CA LEU A 288 -22.02 -6.53 -11.02
C LEU A 288 -22.02 -5.57 -12.20
N PHE A 289 -22.10 -6.04 -13.44
CA PHE A 289 -21.73 -5.18 -14.57
C PHE A 289 -22.77 -4.10 -14.93
N GLU A 290 -24.06 -4.41 -14.98
CA GLU A 290 -25.12 -3.43 -15.30
C GLU A 290 -25.46 -2.50 -14.12
N ARG A 291 -25.00 -2.85 -12.91
CA ARG A 291 -25.23 -2.04 -11.71
C ARG A 291 -24.30 -0.83 -11.61
N PHE A 292 -23.14 -0.88 -12.28
CA PHE A 292 -22.13 0.17 -12.20
C PHE A 292 -21.80 0.73 -13.59
N HIS A 293 -21.43 2.00 -13.64
CA HIS A 293 -20.96 2.63 -14.89
C HIS A 293 -19.44 2.61 -14.95
N PHE A 294 -18.88 2.38 -16.12
CA PHE A 294 -17.44 2.27 -16.34
C PHE A 294 -16.90 3.49 -17.08
N SER A 295 -15.71 3.94 -16.69
CA SER A 295 -14.93 4.96 -17.41
C SER A 295 -13.51 4.44 -17.65
N VAL A 296 -12.92 4.80 -18.79
CA VAL A 296 -11.53 4.44 -19.13
C VAL A 296 -10.53 5.40 -18.49
N ARG A 297 -10.98 6.57 -17.99
CA ARG A 297 -10.12 7.59 -17.40
C ARG A 297 -10.07 7.46 -15.88
N GLU A 298 -8.86 7.49 -15.29
CA GLU A 298 -8.67 7.35 -13.84
C GLU A 298 -9.15 8.57 -13.02
N HIS A 299 -9.21 9.77 -13.61
CA HIS A 299 -9.64 10.99 -12.91
C HIS A 299 -11.14 11.06 -12.60
N ASP A 300 -11.94 10.09 -13.07
CA ASP A 300 -13.38 10.00 -12.79
C ASP A 300 -13.68 9.18 -11.51
N ALA A 301 -12.65 8.84 -10.73
CA ALA A 301 -12.75 8.00 -9.54
C ALA A 301 -13.57 8.67 -8.41
N GLY A 302 -14.75 8.11 -8.15
CA GLY A 302 -15.69 8.54 -7.10
C GLY A 302 -17.11 8.05 -7.36
N GLU A 303 -17.52 8.10 -8.64
CA GLU A 303 -18.88 7.79 -9.10
C GLU A 303 -18.95 6.78 -10.25
N PHE A 304 -17.80 6.51 -10.89
CA PHE A 304 -17.63 5.50 -11.92
C PHE A 304 -16.65 4.42 -11.49
N VAL A 305 -16.72 3.28 -12.16
CA VAL A 305 -15.69 2.25 -12.11
C VAL A 305 -14.60 2.62 -13.07
N ALA A 306 -13.45 3.02 -12.52
CA ALA A 306 -12.26 3.41 -13.27
C ALA A 306 -11.12 2.38 -13.11
N PRO A 307 -10.10 2.37 -14.00
CA PRO A 307 -9.03 1.38 -13.97
C PRO A 307 -8.20 1.38 -12.68
N ASP A 308 -8.08 2.54 -12.01
CA ASP A 308 -7.40 2.70 -10.72
C ASP A 308 -8.02 1.83 -9.61
N MET A 309 -9.33 1.59 -9.70
CA MET A 309 -10.07 0.77 -8.75
C MET A 309 -9.78 -0.72 -8.90
N LEU A 310 -9.24 -1.15 -10.05
CA LEU A 310 -8.88 -2.55 -10.25
C LEU A 310 -7.85 -2.98 -9.23
N GLY A 311 -6.83 -2.16 -8.95
CA GLY A 311 -5.87 -2.42 -7.87
C GLY A 311 -6.55 -2.71 -6.53
N ARG A 312 -7.50 -1.85 -6.14
CA ARG A 312 -8.28 -2.00 -4.89
C ARG A 312 -9.17 -3.24 -4.90
N VAL A 313 -9.77 -3.58 -6.03
CA VAL A 313 -10.65 -4.75 -6.17
C VAL A 313 -9.87 -6.03 -6.03
N PHE A 314 -8.77 -6.17 -6.76
CA PHE A 314 -7.93 -7.36 -6.71
C PHE A 314 -7.32 -7.57 -5.32
N GLU A 315 -6.81 -6.51 -4.69
CA GLU A 315 -6.31 -6.58 -3.31
C GLU A 315 -7.42 -6.91 -2.31
N GLY A 316 -8.61 -6.36 -2.53
CA GLY A 316 -9.80 -6.59 -1.71
C GLY A 316 -10.26 -8.05 -1.74
N VAL A 317 -10.15 -8.69 -2.90
CA VAL A 317 -10.55 -10.08 -3.15
C VAL A 317 -9.61 -11.07 -2.45
N MET A 318 -8.34 -10.72 -2.26
CA MET A 318 -7.41 -11.49 -1.42
C MET A 318 -7.99 -11.65 0.00
N ASP A 319 -7.80 -12.83 0.59
CA ASP A 319 -8.19 -13.10 1.97
C ASP A 319 -7.52 -12.09 2.93
N PRO A 320 -8.19 -11.60 3.99
CA PRO A 320 -7.58 -10.67 4.94
C PRO A 320 -6.27 -11.17 5.58
N ASP A 321 -6.14 -12.48 5.77
CA ASP A 321 -4.91 -13.10 6.27
C ASP A 321 -3.85 -13.19 5.17
N ASP A 322 -4.23 -13.50 3.94
CA ASP A 322 -3.33 -13.47 2.77
C ASP A 322 -2.81 -12.05 2.49
N ARG A 323 -3.66 -11.02 2.63
CA ARG A 323 -3.26 -9.60 2.47
C ARG A 323 -2.26 -9.16 3.53
N ARG A 324 -2.45 -9.60 4.78
CA ARG A 324 -1.51 -9.34 5.88
C ARG A 324 -0.22 -10.15 5.73
N ALA A 325 -0.30 -11.34 5.15
CA ALA A 325 0.85 -12.20 4.90
C ALA A 325 1.69 -11.70 3.70
N SER A 326 1.03 -11.22 2.64
CA SER A 326 1.67 -10.69 1.43
C SER A 326 2.16 -9.25 1.60
N GLY A 327 1.56 -8.48 2.52
CA GLY A 327 1.91 -7.07 2.73
C GLY A 327 1.52 -6.16 1.57
N SER A 328 0.56 -6.57 0.73
CA SER A 328 0.10 -5.83 -0.43
C SER A 328 -0.90 -4.72 -0.02
N TYR A 329 -0.51 -3.45 -0.22
CA TYR A 329 -1.37 -2.29 0.04
C TYR A 329 -1.43 -1.37 -1.18
N TYR A 330 -2.65 -1.03 -1.59
CA TYR A 330 -2.92 -0.08 -2.65
C TYR A 330 -2.35 1.29 -2.28
N THR A 331 -1.63 1.88 -3.22
CA THR A 331 -1.06 3.22 -3.09
C THR A 331 -1.95 4.21 -3.83
N PRO A 332 -2.52 5.24 -3.15
CA PRO A 332 -3.34 6.25 -3.82
C PRO A 332 -2.61 6.93 -4.98
N ALA A 333 -3.31 7.15 -6.10
CA ALA A 333 -2.72 7.71 -7.33
C ALA A 333 -2.05 9.08 -7.11
N SER A 334 -2.61 9.93 -6.24
CA SER A 334 -2.02 11.23 -5.89
C SER A 334 -0.65 11.08 -5.22
N LEU A 335 -0.50 10.12 -4.30
CA LEU A 335 0.78 9.86 -3.66
C LEU A 335 1.77 9.21 -4.63
N VAL A 336 1.32 8.26 -5.46
CA VAL A 336 2.17 7.69 -6.51
C VAL A 336 2.75 8.80 -7.37
N ARG A 337 1.92 9.74 -7.81
CA ARG A 337 2.35 10.88 -8.61
C ARG A 337 3.46 11.68 -7.93
N GLU A 338 3.27 12.05 -6.66
CA GLU A 338 4.27 12.78 -5.89
C GLU A 338 5.59 12.00 -5.71
N MET A 339 5.50 10.69 -5.49
CA MET A 339 6.68 9.81 -5.44
C MET A 339 7.43 9.81 -6.78
N VAL A 340 6.71 9.60 -7.88
CA VAL A 340 7.29 9.56 -9.24
C VAL A 340 7.94 10.89 -9.58
N ARG A 341 7.26 12.02 -9.33
CA ARG A 341 7.81 13.36 -9.52
C ARG A 341 9.08 13.57 -8.73
N ALA A 342 9.10 13.18 -7.45
CA ALA A 342 10.29 13.29 -6.63
C ALA A 342 11.48 12.46 -7.16
N GLY A 343 11.20 11.26 -7.69
CA GLY A 343 12.19 10.41 -8.35
C GLY A 343 12.71 11.02 -9.66
N LEU A 344 11.81 11.49 -10.53
CA LEU A 344 12.17 12.13 -11.81
C LEU A 344 12.95 13.43 -11.60
N GLU A 345 12.57 14.26 -10.63
CA GLU A 345 13.31 15.48 -10.26
C GLU A 345 14.75 15.13 -9.85
N ALA A 346 14.94 14.07 -9.08
CA ALA A 346 16.27 13.59 -8.68
C ALA A 346 17.06 13.03 -9.88
N VAL A 347 16.41 12.29 -10.79
CA VAL A 347 17.05 11.80 -12.02
C VAL A 347 17.49 12.97 -12.90
N LEU A 348 16.61 13.93 -13.15
CA LEU A 348 16.91 15.12 -13.94
C LEU A 348 18.07 15.94 -13.34
N THR A 349 18.15 16.01 -12.02
CA THR A 349 19.24 16.73 -11.33
C THR A 349 20.57 15.99 -11.42
N HIS A 350 20.60 14.71 -11.04
CA HIS A 350 21.88 13.99 -10.83
C HIS A 350 22.35 13.18 -12.03
N ARG A 351 21.41 12.69 -12.85
CA ARG A 351 21.71 11.86 -14.03
C ARG A 351 21.86 12.69 -15.29
N ILE A 352 20.96 13.68 -15.47
CA ILE A 352 20.95 14.56 -16.64
C ILE A 352 21.77 15.83 -16.40
N GLY A 353 21.96 16.24 -15.14
CA GLY A 353 22.79 17.41 -14.79
C GLY A 353 22.04 18.74 -14.83
N LEU A 354 20.70 18.73 -14.75
CA LEU A 354 19.93 19.96 -14.63
C LEU A 354 20.12 20.60 -13.24
N SER A 355 20.02 21.93 -13.18
CA SER A 355 19.94 22.62 -11.89
C SER A 355 18.66 22.20 -11.15
N ARG A 356 18.71 22.15 -9.81
CA ARG A 356 17.56 21.77 -8.97
C ARG A 356 16.30 22.59 -9.28
N ALA A 357 16.48 23.89 -9.53
CA ALA A 357 15.38 24.78 -9.88
C ALA A 357 14.78 24.46 -11.27
N ALA A 358 15.63 24.16 -12.27
CA ALA A 358 15.15 23.79 -13.60
C ALA A 358 14.43 22.43 -13.58
N ALA A 359 14.98 21.44 -12.88
CA ALA A 359 14.35 20.13 -12.71
C ALA A 359 12.98 20.24 -12.01
N ALA A 360 12.91 20.99 -10.91
CA ALA A 360 11.66 21.19 -10.17
C ALA A 360 10.59 21.90 -11.03
N ARG A 361 10.96 22.97 -11.76
CA ARG A 361 10.02 23.68 -12.64
C ARG A 361 9.48 22.81 -13.77
N TRP A 362 10.30 21.94 -14.35
CA TRP A 362 9.82 21.06 -15.41
C TRP A 362 8.88 19.98 -14.88
N VAL A 363 9.21 19.36 -13.75
CA VAL A 363 8.42 18.27 -13.16
C VAL A 363 7.13 18.75 -12.54
N HIS A 364 7.16 19.87 -11.81
CA HIS A 364 5.99 20.33 -11.04
C HIS A 364 5.15 21.36 -11.80
N ASP A 365 5.78 22.22 -12.61
CA ASP A 365 5.08 23.29 -13.35
C ASP A 365 4.92 22.97 -14.84
N GLY A 366 5.51 21.88 -15.33
CA GLY A 366 5.45 21.50 -16.75
C GLY A 366 6.28 22.39 -17.68
N ILE A 367 7.23 23.17 -17.15
CA ILE A 367 8.02 24.14 -17.94
C ILE A 367 9.40 23.55 -18.25
N PRO A 368 9.68 23.13 -19.50
CA PRO A 368 10.95 22.50 -19.86
C PRO A 368 12.12 23.51 -19.85
N PRO A 369 13.36 23.06 -19.57
CA PRO A 369 14.55 23.86 -19.84
C PRO A 369 14.75 24.05 -21.36
N ARG A 370 15.55 25.06 -21.74
CA ARG A 370 15.88 25.35 -23.14
C ARG A 370 17.39 25.20 -23.38
N PRO A 371 17.84 24.27 -24.25
CA PRO A 371 17.07 23.20 -24.89
C PRO A 371 16.62 22.11 -23.90
N PRO A 372 15.51 21.38 -24.17
CA PRO A 372 15.11 20.26 -23.33
C PRO A 372 16.06 19.07 -23.54
N PRO A 373 16.47 18.35 -22.48
CA PRO A 373 17.29 17.15 -22.62
C PRO A 373 16.46 15.98 -23.16
N ASP A 374 17.13 15.07 -23.86
CA ASP A 374 16.49 13.84 -24.36
C ASP A 374 16.21 12.86 -23.22
N LEU A 375 14.94 12.51 -23.05
CA LEU A 375 14.50 11.54 -22.04
C LEU A 375 14.27 10.14 -22.62
N ARG A 376 14.46 9.93 -23.93
CA ARG A 376 14.35 8.62 -24.57
C ARG A 376 15.37 7.64 -23.98
N GLY A 377 14.92 6.42 -23.70
CA GLY A 377 15.76 5.38 -23.11
C GLY A 377 16.10 5.60 -21.62
N LEU A 378 15.45 6.54 -20.93
CA LEU A 378 15.43 6.53 -19.46
C LEU A 378 14.68 5.28 -19.00
N THR A 379 15.32 4.46 -18.17
CA THR A 379 14.79 3.18 -17.70
C THR A 379 14.28 3.26 -16.28
N VAL A 380 13.03 2.86 -16.07
CA VAL A 380 12.31 2.85 -14.80
C VAL A 380 11.91 1.42 -14.46
N LEU A 381 12.27 0.97 -13.27
CA LEU A 381 11.88 -0.35 -12.74
C LEU A 381 10.92 -0.20 -11.57
N ASP A 382 9.86 -1.01 -11.57
CA ASP A 382 9.16 -1.40 -10.34
C ASP A 382 9.43 -2.87 -9.99
N PRO A 383 10.20 -3.17 -8.92
CA PRO A 383 10.55 -4.55 -8.54
C PRO A 383 9.46 -5.28 -7.74
N ALA A 384 8.35 -4.59 -7.42
CA ALA A 384 7.19 -5.14 -6.74
C ALA A 384 5.92 -4.48 -7.30
N ALA A 385 5.71 -4.66 -8.61
CA ALA A 385 4.78 -3.88 -9.40
C ALA A 385 3.33 -3.93 -8.90
N GLY A 386 2.91 -5.03 -8.28
CA GLY A 386 1.57 -5.20 -7.76
C GLY A 386 0.52 -4.93 -8.83
N SER A 387 -0.37 -3.97 -8.57
CA SER A 387 -1.38 -3.53 -9.55
C SER A 387 -0.86 -2.55 -10.61
N GLY A 388 0.44 -2.26 -10.66
CA GLY A 388 1.04 -1.39 -11.68
C GLY A 388 0.87 0.10 -11.43
N ALA A 389 0.49 0.51 -10.22
CA ALA A 389 0.21 1.92 -9.91
C ALA A 389 1.43 2.82 -10.16
N PHE A 390 2.61 2.41 -9.70
CA PHE A 390 3.86 3.14 -9.91
C PHE A 390 4.25 3.19 -11.38
N LEU A 391 4.21 2.07 -12.12
CA LEU A 391 4.51 2.08 -13.56
C LEU A 391 3.57 2.99 -14.36
N LEU A 392 2.28 3.00 -14.02
CA LEU A 392 1.32 3.91 -14.64
C LEU A 392 1.63 5.38 -14.29
N GLY A 393 1.96 5.67 -13.03
CA GLY A 393 2.40 7.01 -12.62
C GLY A 393 3.66 7.46 -13.36
N ALA A 394 4.64 6.57 -13.54
CA ALA A 394 5.83 6.86 -14.36
C ALA A 394 5.49 7.08 -15.83
N LEU A 395 4.56 6.30 -16.40
CA LEU A 395 4.09 6.49 -17.77
C LEU A 395 3.53 7.90 -17.94
N ASP A 396 2.59 8.31 -17.09
CA ASP A 396 1.93 9.60 -17.20
C ASP A 396 2.89 10.78 -17.02
N GLU A 397 3.77 10.74 -16.01
CA GLU A 397 4.71 11.83 -15.73
C GLU A 397 5.82 11.92 -16.80
N LEU A 398 6.38 10.79 -17.27
CA LEU A 398 7.38 10.80 -18.36
C LEU A 398 6.78 11.31 -19.67
N VAL A 399 5.55 10.88 -20.00
CA VAL A 399 4.84 11.37 -21.18
C VAL A 399 4.56 12.86 -21.06
N GLY A 400 4.14 13.33 -19.88
CA GLY A 400 3.93 14.75 -19.58
C GLY A 400 5.19 15.58 -19.82
N LEU A 401 6.34 15.15 -19.30
CA LEU A 401 7.63 15.81 -19.49
C LEU A 401 8.03 15.88 -20.97
N ARG A 402 7.92 14.76 -21.70
CA ARG A 402 8.29 14.67 -23.12
C ARG A 402 7.36 15.49 -24.02
N ARG A 403 6.06 15.49 -23.73
CA ARG A 403 5.09 16.36 -24.43
C ARG A 403 5.35 17.83 -24.16
N ALA A 404 5.68 18.21 -22.93
CA ALA A 404 6.08 19.57 -22.60
C ALA A 404 7.36 20.00 -23.35
N ALA A 405 8.29 19.07 -23.61
CA ALA A 405 9.48 19.29 -24.44
C ALA A 405 9.19 19.41 -25.95
N GLY A 406 7.93 19.29 -26.39
CA GLY A 406 7.52 19.43 -27.79
C GLY A 406 7.53 18.13 -28.60
N GLU A 407 7.63 16.97 -27.95
CA GLU A 407 7.56 15.68 -28.65
C GLU A 407 6.14 15.40 -29.20
N GLY A 408 6.06 14.50 -30.20
CA GLY A 408 4.87 14.19 -31.00
C GLY A 408 3.63 13.72 -30.23
N PRO A 409 2.60 13.18 -30.92
CA PRO A 409 1.30 12.88 -30.32
C PRO A 409 1.38 12.03 -29.04
N THR A 410 0.50 12.29 -28.06
CA THR A 410 0.53 11.64 -26.73
C THR A 410 0.54 10.12 -26.81
N LEU A 411 -0.28 9.52 -27.67
CA LEU A 411 -0.32 8.07 -27.86
C LEU A 411 1.02 7.51 -28.39
N ALA A 412 1.67 8.21 -29.32
CA ALA A 412 2.97 7.78 -29.86
C ALA A 412 4.06 7.83 -28.78
N VAL A 413 4.10 8.91 -27.98
CA VAL A 413 5.02 9.04 -26.85
C VAL A 413 4.74 7.99 -25.78
N LYS A 414 3.47 7.72 -25.45
CA LYS A 414 3.07 6.64 -24.51
C LYS A 414 3.59 5.27 -24.95
N ARG A 415 3.41 4.93 -26.23
CA ARG A 415 3.88 3.64 -26.78
C ARG A 415 5.40 3.53 -26.73
N ASP A 416 6.12 4.61 -27.03
CA ASP A 416 7.59 4.64 -26.96
C ASP A 416 8.11 4.50 -25.51
N VAL A 417 7.49 5.18 -24.54
CA VAL A 417 7.80 5.05 -23.11
C VAL A 417 7.55 3.61 -22.63
N LEU A 418 6.42 2.99 -23.00
CA LEU A 418 6.16 1.59 -22.67
C LEU A 418 7.19 0.63 -23.30
N ALA A 419 7.62 0.91 -24.54
CA ALA A 419 8.54 0.04 -25.28
C ALA A 419 9.99 0.12 -24.79
N SER A 420 10.43 1.27 -24.27
CA SER A 420 11.85 1.54 -24.02
C SER A 420 12.18 1.93 -22.58
N SER A 421 11.20 2.37 -21.80
CA SER A 421 11.44 2.98 -20.48
C SER A 421 10.89 2.18 -19.30
N LEU A 422 9.77 1.48 -19.42
CA LEU A 422 9.08 0.92 -18.25
C LEU A 422 9.30 -0.58 -18.10
N PHE A 423 9.70 -1.01 -16.89
CA PHE A 423 9.95 -2.40 -16.55
C PHE A 423 9.31 -2.74 -15.20
N GLY A 424 8.68 -3.90 -15.09
CA GLY A 424 7.98 -4.35 -13.89
C GLY A 424 8.30 -5.79 -13.54
N VAL A 425 8.39 -6.09 -12.25
CA VAL A 425 8.49 -7.46 -11.74
C VAL A 425 7.51 -7.63 -10.59
N ASP A 426 6.80 -8.75 -10.57
CA ASP A 426 6.02 -9.15 -9.40
C ASP A 426 6.10 -10.66 -9.18
N LEU A 427 6.02 -11.08 -7.91
CA LEU A 427 6.06 -12.50 -7.55
C LEU A 427 4.84 -13.26 -8.08
N THR A 428 3.69 -12.58 -8.13
CA THR A 428 2.40 -13.20 -8.46
C THR A 428 2.00 -12.95 -9.92
N PRO A 429 1.57 -13.99 -10.66
CA PRO A 429 1.17 -13.82 -12.07
C PRO A 429 -0.09 -12.96 -12.21
N THR A 430 -0.95 -12.91 -11.19
CA THR A 430 -2.17 -12.10 -11.20
C THR A 430 -1.85 -10.60 -11.15
N ALA A 431 -0.85 -10.20 -10.35
CA ALA A 431 -0.39 -8.81 -10.29
C ALA A 431 0.20 -8.34 -11.63
N VAL A 432 1.03 -9.18 -12.26
CA VAL A 432 1.56 -8.94 -13.61
C VAL A 432 0.43 -8.69 -14.60
N ARG A 433 -0.58 -9.58 -14.64
CA ARG A 433 -1.74 -9.41 -15.54
C ARG A 433 -2.53 -8.13 -15.30
N LEU A 434 -2.69 -7.74 -14.04
CA LEU A 434 -3.39 -6.52 -13.69
C LEU A 434 -2.59 -5.27 -14.09
N THR A 435 -1.28 -5.32 -13.94
CA THR A 435 -0.37 -4.27 -14.39
C THR A 435 -0.48 -4.10 -15.91
N GLU A 436 -0.40 -5.20 -16.68
CA GLU A 436 -0.58 -5.20 -18.13
C GLU A 436 -1.92 -4.56 -18.54
N LEU A 437 -3.00 -4.98 -17.86
CA LEU A 437 -4.34 -4.48 -18.10
C LEU A 437 -4.45 -2.97 -17.94
N ARG A 438 -3.88 -2.42 -16.87
CA ARG A 438 -3.93 -0.97 -16.62
C ARG A 438 -3.08 -0.18 -17.60
N LEU A 439 -1.90 -0.70 -17.97
CA LEU A 439 -1.07 -0.07 -19.00
C LEU A 439 -1.76 -0.09 -20.38
N TRP A 440 -2.49 -1.15 -20.72
CA TRP A 440 -3.32 -1.19 -21.94
C TRP A 440 -4.48 -0.20 -21.88
N LEU A 441 -5.22 -0.12 -20.76
CA LEU A 441 -6.31 0.84 -20.60
C LEU A 441 -5.82 2.29 -20.72
N ALA A 442 -4.60 2.58 -20.26
CA ALA A 442 -3.97 3.89 -20.41
C ALA A 442 -3.66 4.27 -21.88
N LEU A 443 -3.45 3.28 -22.76
CA LEU A 443 -3.34 3.49 -24.21
C LEU A 443 -4.72 3.69 -24.85
N VAL A 444 -5.70 2.86 -24.47
CA VAL A 444 -7.08 2.95 -24.98
C VAL A 444 -7.71 4.30 -24.64
N ALA A 445 -7.41 4.84 -23.45
CA ALA A 445 -7.92 6.13 -23.00
C ALA A 445 -7.64 7.28 -24.00
N ASP A 446 -6.46 7.28 -24.62
CA ASP A 446 -5.96 8.34 -25.50
C ASP A 446 -6.11 8.01 -27.01
N GLU A 447 -6.70 6.86 -27.34
CA GLU A 447 -6.93 6.44 -28.74
C GLU A 447 -8.28 6.94 -29.26
N ASP A 448 -8.29 8.11 -29.88
CA ASP A 448 -9.52 8.79 -30.31
C ASP A 448 -9.90 8.52 -31.78
N SER A 449 -9.25 7.54 -32.44
CA SER A 449 -9.60 7.18 -33.81
C SER A 449 -11.09 6.81 -33.96
N PRO A 450 -11.84 7.48 -34.84
CA PRO A 450 -13.23 7.12 -35.15
C PRO A 450 -13.31 5.82 -35.97
N ASP A 451 -12.21 5.45 -36.64
CA ASP A 451 -12.13 4.21 -37.40
C ASP A 451 -11.47 3.09 -36.58
N LEU A 452 -12.30 2.13 -36.17
CA LEU A 452 -11.90 0.94 -35.43
C LEU A 452 -10.97 0.01 -36.23
N ALA A 453 -10.93 0.12 -37.57
CA ALA A 453 -10.00 -0.63 -38.40
C ALA A 453 -8.56 -0.09 -38.32
N HIS A 454 -8.39 1.18 -37.94
CA HIS A 454 -7.09 1.85 -37.81
C HIS A 454 -6.59 1.92 -36.37
N VAL A 455 -7.35 1.41 -35.39
CA VAL A 455 -6.90 1.32 -34.00
C VAL A 455 -5.63 0.47 -33.93
N ALA A 456 -4.55 1.08 -33.43
CA ALA A 456 -3.27 0.39 -33.33
C ALA A 456 -3.39 -0.81 -32.36
N PRO A 457 -2.91 -2.00 -32.73
CA PRO A 457 -2.96 -3.17 -31.84
C PRO A 457 -2.24 -2.87 -30.52
N LEU A 458 -2.74 -3.44 -29.42
CA LEU A 458 -2.09 -3.29 -28.12
C LEU A 458 -0.70 -3.94 -28.13
N PRO A 459 0.29 -3.33 -27.46
CA PRO A 459 1.63 -3.89 -27.41
C PRO A 459 1.70 -5.14 -26.54
N ASN A 460 2.63 -6.03 -26.86
CA ASN A 460 2.93 -7.19 -26.02
C ASN A 460 3.87 -6.77 -24.88
N LEU A 461 3.40 -6.92 -23.64
CA LEU A 461 4.10 -6.45 -22.44
C LEU A 461 4.90 -7.56 -21.73
N ASP A 462 4.82 -8.81 -22.20
CA ASP A 462 5.46 -9.97 -21.56
C ASP A 462 7.01 -9.86 -21.52
N GLY A 463 7.61 -8.95 -22.29
CA GLY A 463 9.05 -8.67 -22.25
C GLY A 463 9.47 -7.55 -21.29
N HIS A 464 8.50 -6.87 -20.66
CA HIS A 464 8.67 -5.67 -19.85
C HIS A 464 8.10 -5.82 -18.45
N VAL A 465 6.94 -6.46 -18.31
CA VAL A 465 6.33 -6.79 -17.02
C VAL A 465 6.37 -8.30 -16.84
N LEU A 466 7.17 -8.77 -15.89
CA LEU A 466 7.52 -10.19 -15.75
C LEU A 466 7.12 -10.74 -14.39
N GLN A 467 6.77 -12.03 -14.36
CA GLN A 467 6.63 -12.77 -13.13
C GLN A 467 8.01 -13.21 -12.62
N GLY A 468 8.37 -12.85 -11.39
CA GLY A 468 9.65 -13.23 -10.81
C GLY A 468 9.82 -12.83 -9.35
N ASP A 469 10.75 -13.50 -8.65
CA ASP A 469 11.18 -13.07 -7.32
C ASP A 469 12.30 -12.03 -7.47
N ALA A 470 12.01 -10.78 -7.13
CA ALA A 470 12.97 -9.69 -7.25
C ALA A 470 14.12 -9.77 -6.21
N LEU A 471 13.91 -10.48 -5.10
CA LEU A 471 14.87 -10.60 -4.00
C LEU A 471 15.72 -11.87 -4.10
N LEU A 472 15.15 -12.99 -4.56
CA LEU A 472 15.73 -14.33 -4.50
C LEU A 472 15.94 -14.93 -5.89
N ASP A 473 17.04 -14.55 -6.55
CA ASP A 473 17.53 -15.16 -7.78
C ASP A 473 18.73 -16.07 -7.49
N PRO A 474 18.70 -17.37 -7.86
CA PRO A 474 19.82 -18.31 -7.73
C PRO A 474 21.13 -17.83 -8.36
N LEU A 475 21.08 -17.19 -9.53
CA LEU A 475 22.27 -16.67 -10.21
C LEU A 475 22.94 -15.58 -9.39
N MET A 476 22.13 -14.68 -8.85
CA MET A 476 22.64 -13.60 -7.99
C MET A 476 23.08 -14.10 -6.62
N LEU A 477 22.44 -15.12 -6.06
CA LEU A 477 22.92 -15.78 -4.83
C LEU A 477 24.30 -16.40 -5.08
N ALA A 478 24.48 -17.06 -6.22
CA ALA A 478 25.77 -17.59 -6.62
C ALA A 478 26.82 -16.49 -6.84
N ALA A 479 26.43 -15.34 -7.39
CA ALA A 479 27.32 -14.20 -7.59
C ALA A 479 27.82 -13.65 -6.25
N SER A 480 26.91 -13.49 -5.29
CA SER A 480 27.23 -13.05 -3.92
C SER A 480 28.16 -14.04 -3.19
N LEU A 481 27.94 -15.35 -3.36
CA LEU A 481 28.75 -16.39 -2.72
C LEU A 481 30.13 -16.60 -3.38
N GLY A 482 30.16 -16.54 -4.72
CA GLY A 482 31.35 -16.77 -5.55
C GLY A 482 32.21 -15.53 -5.78
N GLY A 483 31.75 -14.34 -5.37
CA GLY A 483 32.54 -13.10 -5.42
C GLY A 483 32.68 -12.47 -6.81
N ARG A 484 31.80 -12.83 -7.76
CA ARG A 484 31.85 -12.40 -9.16
C ARG A 484 30.44 -12.09 -9.66
N ALA A 485 30.25 -10.91 -10.26
CA ALA A 485 29.03 -10.61 -11.01
C ALA A 485 29.05 -11.35 -12.36
N PHE A 486 27.91 -11.93 -12.75
CA PHE A 486 27.76 -12.60 -14.03
C PHE A 486 27.08 -11.67 -15.03
N ARG A 487 27.64 -11.54 -16.23
CA ARG A 487 27.07 -10.71 -17.30
C ARG A 487 27.00 -11.48 -18.60
N GLY A 488 25.92 -11.26 -19.36
CA GLY A 488 25.78 -11.76 -20.72
C GLY A 488 26.82 -11.18 -21.67
N GLY A 489 27.16 -11.92 -22.73
CA GLY A 489 27.97 -11.39 -23.81
C GLY A 489 27.21 -10.32 -24.61
N THR A 490 27.94 -9.36 -25.18
CA THR A 490 27.35 -8.22 -25.91
C THR A 490 26.48 -8.66 -27.08
N GLY A 491 26.86 -9.72 -27.80
CA GLY A 491 26.10 -10.28 -28.91
C GLY A 491 24.76 -10.87 -28.47
N GLU A 492 24.77 -11.66 -27.40
CA GLU A 492 23.56 -12.28 -26.85
C GLU A 492 22.61 -11.23 -26.24
N VAL A 493 23.16 -10.20 -25.59
CA VAL A 493 22.39 -9.06 -25.07
C VAL A 493 21.71 -8.29 -26.20
N ARG A 494 22.42 -7.98 -27.28
CA ARG A 494 21.83 -7.31 -28.45
C ARG A 494 20.71 -8.13 -29.08
N ARG A 495 20.92 -9.45 -29.25
CA ARG A 495 19.91 -10.37 -29.75
C ARG A 495 18.64 -10.35 -28.88
N LEU A 496 18.79 -10.34 -27.55
CA LEU A 496 17.68 -10.22 -26.62
C LEU A 496 16.93 -8.89 -26.79
N THR A 497 17.65 -7.77 -26.85
CA THR A 497 17.06 -6.44 -27.05
C THR A 497 16.27 -6.36 -28.35
N ASP A 498 16.85 -6.82 -29.46
CA ASP A 498 16.19 -6.82 -30.76
C ASP A 498 14.95 -7.72 -30.74
N ALA A 499 15.02 -8.89 -30.09
CA ALA A 499 13.89 -9.79 -29.93
C ALA A 499 12.76 -9.16 -29.09
N ARG A 500 13.09 -8.49 -27.97
CA ARG A 500 12.11 -7.80 -27.11
C ARG A 500 11.41 -6.67 -27.86
N GLN A 501 12.17 -5.83 -28.56
CA GLN A 501 11.61 -4.71 -29.34
C GLN A 501 10.68 -5.22 -30.45
N ARG A 502 11.09 -6.27 -31.19
CA ARG A 502 10.24 -6.89 -32.21
C ARG A 502 8.97 -7.48 -31.59
N HIS A 503 9.10 -8.21 -30.48
CA HIS A 503 7.97 -8.81 -29.79
C HIS A 503 6.93 -7.76 -29.38
N PHE A 504 7.36 -6.60 -28.89
CA PHE A 504 6.46 -5.53 -28.43
C PHE A 504 5.45 -5.08 -29.50
N PHE A 505 5.89 -4.93 -30.76
CA PHE A 505 5.05 -4.39 -31.85
C PHE A 505 4.39 -5.44 -32.74
N LEU A 506 4.93 -6.66 -32.83
CA LEU A 506 4.45 -7.66 -33.78
C LEU A 506 3.15 -8.33 -33.35
N THR A 507 2.40 -8.82 -34.35
CA THR A 507 1.09 -9.46 -34.20
C THR A 507 1.04 -10.80 -34.94
N GLY A 508 0.03 -11.63 -34.63
CA GLY A 508 -0.26 -12.86 -35.38
C GLY A 508 0.89 -13.90 -35.39
N PRO A 509 1.15 -14.60 -36.51
CA PRO A 509 2.24 -15.58 -36.60
C PRO A 509 3.64 -14.99 -36.35
N LYS A 510 3.85 -13.72 -36.74
CA LYS A 510 5.12 -13.02 -36.52
C LYS A 510 5.37 -12.76 -35.03
N LYS A 511 4.30 -12.48 -34.26
CA LYS A 511 4.37 -12.41 -32.78
C LYS A 511 4.89 -13.71 -32.20
N ARG A 512 4.30 -14.87 -32.56
CA ARG A 512 4.74 -16.18 -32.02
C ARG A 512 6.19 -16.50 -32.37
N ALA A 513 6.64 -16.13 -33.57
CA ALA A 513 8.03 -16.29 -33.96
C ALA A 513 8.96 -15.39 -33.14
N ALA A 514 8.56 -14.14 -32.88
CA ALA A 514 9.30 -13.19 -32.04
C ALA A 514 9.32 -13.61 -30.55
N GLU A 515 8.21 -14.12 -30.03
CA GLU A 515 8.10 -14.68 -28.66
C GLU A 515 9.02 -15.89 -28.50
N ALA A 516 9.01 -16.82 -29.45
CA ALA A 516 9.92 -17.96 -29.45
C ALA A 516 11.39 -17.53 -29.55
N GLU A 517 11.68 -16.46 -30.30
CA GLU A 517 13.03 -15.90 -30.39
C GLU A 517 13.47 -15.21 -29.11
N LEU A 518 12.57 -14.46 -28.46
CA LEU A 518 12.80 -13.85 -27.15
C LEU A 518 13.15 -14.94 -26.12
N GLY A 519 12.32 -15.98 -26.00
CA GLY A 519 12.56 -17.09 -25.09
C GLY A 519 13.87 -17.85 -25.40
N ARG A 520 14.24 -18.00 -26.68
CA ARG A 520 15.55 -18.58 -27.07
C ARG A 520 16.72 -17.69 -26.64
N ALA A 521 16.62 -16.38 -26.81
CA ALA A 521 17.66 -15.43 -26.42
C ALA A 521 17.84 -15.41 -24.89
N GLU A 522 16.74 -15.41 -24.13
CA GLU A 522 16.73 -15.52 -22.67
C GLU A 522 17.35 -16.85 -22.20
N ALA A 523 16.95 -17.98 -22.79
CA ALA A 523 17.50 -19.28 -22.45
C ALA A 523 19.01 -19.40 -22.78
N ALA A 524 19.47 -18.77 -23.85
CA ALA A 524 20.89 -18.73 -24.20
C ALA A 524 21.71 -17.95 -23.16
N LEU A 525 21.22 -16.77 -22.75
CA LEU A 525 21.84 -15.98 -21.68
C LEU A 525 21.80 -16.72 -20.34
N ALA A 526 20.65 -17.24 -19.94
CA ALA A 526 20.49 -18.00 -18.70
C ALA A 526 21.43 -19.21 -18.65
N ARG A 527 21.61 -19.94 -19.76
CA ARG A 527 22.55 -21.06 -19.84
C ARG A 527 23.98 -20.61 -19.54
N LYS A 528 24.45 -19.56 -20.22
CA LYS A 528 25.79 -19.00 -20.03
C LYS A 528 26.01 -18.56 -18.59
N LEU A 529 25.05 -17.81 -18.02
CA LEU A 529 25.11 -17.34 -16.64
C LEU A 529 25.12 -18.50 -15.62
N LEU A 530 24.34 -19.56 -15.86
CA LEU A 530 24.29 -20.74 -14.99
C LEU A 530 25.60 -21.54 -15.05
N ASP A 531 26.20 -21.68 -16.23
CA ASP A 531 27.50 -22.34 -16.40
C ASP A 531 28.61 -21.55 -15.71
N ASP A 532 28.63 -20.23 -15.92
CA ASP A 532 29.52 -19.30 -15.23
C ASP A 532 29.37 -19.35 -13.71
N GLY A 533 28.14 -19.38 -13.22
CA GLY A 533 27.83 -19.50 -11.80
C GLY A 533 28.28 -20.82 -11.21
N CYS A 534 28.06 -21.94 -11.92
CA CYS A 534 28.55 -23.25 -11.49
C CYS A 534 30.08 -23.24 -11.38
N ALA A 535 30.78 -22.74 -12.40
CA ALA A 535 32.24 -22.67 -12.43
C ALA A 535 32.79 -21.79 -11.29
N ALA A 536 32.17 -20.63 -11.03
CA ALA A 536 32.59 -19.73 -9.96
C ALA A 536 32.42 -20.38 -8.57
N LEU A 537 31.30 -21.07 -8.32
CA LEU A 537 31.08 -21.76 -7.05
C LEU A 537 32.02 -22.97 -6.88
N GLU A 538 32.29 -23.71 -7.96
CA GLU A 538 33.25 -24.82 -7.96
C GLU A 538 34.67 -24.32 -7.64
N ALA A 539 35.09 -23.20 -8.24
CA ALA A 539 36.37 -22.56 -7.94
C ALA A 539 36.46 -22.11 -6.48
N ALA A 540 35.43 -21.43 -5.96
CA ALA A 540 35.39 -20.98 -4.56
C ALA A 540 35.41 -22.15 -3.56
N ILE A 541 34.77 -23.28 -3.88
CA ILE A 541 34.83 -24.50 -3.08
C ILE A 541 36.24 -25.09 -3.11
N ALA A 542 36.86 -25.16 -4.29
CA ALA A 542 38.22 -25.69 -4.46
C ALA A 542 39.25 -24.86 -3.69
N GLU A 543 39.16 -23.52 -3.76
CA GLU A 543 40.01 -22.59 -3.03
C GLU A 543 39.90 -22.80 -1.51
N LEU A 544 38.67 -22.85 -0.99
CA LEU A 544 38.42 -23.02 0.45
C LEU A 544 38.90 -24.39 0.96
N LEU A 545 38.74 -25.45 0.17
CA LEU A 545 39.29 -26.78 0.50
C LEU A 545 40.81 -26.83 0.36
N GLY A 546 41.40 -26.11 -0.60
CA GLY A 546 42.84 -25.96 -0.76
C GLY A 546 43.47 -25.27 0.46
N ALA A 547 42.91 -24.14 0.89
CA ALA A 547 43.35 -23.41 2.08
C ALA A 547 43.29 -24.27 3.35
N ALA A 548 42.28 -25.14 3.47
CA ALA A 548 42.15 -26.06 4.60
C ALA A 548 43.19 -27.19 4.61
N ARG A 549 43.73 -27.55 3.43
CA ARG A 549 44.79 -28.55 3.26
C ARG A 549 46.18 -27.99 3.57
N ASN A 550 46.35 -26.67 3.58
CA ASN A 550 47.62 -26.04 3.94
C ASN A 550 48.04 -26.42 5.36
N ARG A 551 49.35 -26.60 5.54
CA ARG A 551 49.94 -26.88 6.84
C ARG A 551 50.13 -25.59 7.62
N ASP A 552 49.89 -25.63 8.92
CA ASP A 552 50.23 -24.55 9.83
C ASP A 552 51.75 -24.51 10.11
N LEU A 553 52.20 -23.53 10.92
CA LEU A 553 53.60 -23.38 11.34
C LEU A 553 54.16 -24.61 12.07
N PHE A 554 53.30 -25.55 12.48
CA PHE A 554 53.64 -26.77 13.21
C PHE A 554 53.47 -28.03 12.33
N GLY A 555 53.28 -27.88 11.02
CA GLY A 555 53.18 -28.99 10.06
C GLY A 555 51.84 -29.74 10.07
N ARG A 556 50.84 -29.28 10.83
CA ARG A 556 49.50 -29.90 10.91
C ARG A 556 48.58 -29.30 9.86
N ARG A 557 47.63 -30.08 9.34
CA ARG A 557 46.60 -29.52 8.44
C ARG A 557 45.76 -28.51 9.23
N ARG A 558 45.65 -27.29 8.72
CA ARG A 558 44.86 -26.21 9.33
C ARG A 558 43.40 -26.61 9.54
N GLY A 559 42.84 -27.41 8.62
CA GLY A 559 41.44 -27.80 8.63
C GLY A 559 40.51 -26.62 8.34
N LEU A 560 39.20 -26.85 8.45
CA LEU A 560 38.18 -25.82 8.31
C LEU A 560 37.68 -25.40 9.69
N ASP A 561 37.68 -24.09 9.96
CA ASP A 561 36.99 -23.51 11.10
C ASP A 561 35.46 -23.54 10.93
N LEU A 562 34.72 -23.10 11.95
CA LEU A 562 33.25 -23.12 11.93
C LEU A 562 32.66 -22.24 10.81
N ASP A 563 33.20 -21.04 10.60
CA ASP A 563 32.70 -20.09 9.59
C ASP A 563 32.97 -20.58 8.18
N GLN A 564 34.15 -21.15 7.95
CA GLN A 564 34.54 -21.78 6.69
C GLN A 564 33.68 -23.02 6.40
N ARG A 565 33.35 -23.84 7.40
CA ARG A 565 32.40 -24.96 7.24
C ARG A 565 31.01 -24.47 6.84
N GLN A 566 30.51 -23.41 7.49
CA GLN A 566 29.22 -22.81 7.14
C GLN A 566 29.25 -22.19 5.72
N ARG A 567 30.34 -21.51 5.34
CA ARG A 567 30.53 -20.99 3.99
C ARG A 567 30.56 -22.13 2.96
N LEU A 568 31.28 -23.22 3.22
CA LEU A 568 31.32 -24.40 2.36
C LEU A 568 29.94 -25.04 2.17
N ALA A 569 29.17 -25.17 3.24
CA ALA A 569 27.81 -25.70 3.17
C ALA A 569 26.91 -24.83 2.26
N ARG A 570 26.99 -23.51 2.39
CA ARG A 570 26.28 -22.54 1.53
C ARG A 570 26.72 -22.62 0.07
N LEU A 571 28.03 -22.66 -0.20
CA LEU A 571 28.56 -22.81 -1.57
C LEU A 571 28.07 -24.10 -2.23
N ARG A 572 28.12 -25.22 -1.51
CA ARG A 572 27.61 -26.52 -2.00
C ARG A 572 26.11 -26.49 -2.25
N GLN A 573 25.34 -25.82 -1.40
CA GLN A 573 23.90 -25.66 -1.62
C GLN A 573 23.62 -24.83 -2.88
N GLY A 574 24.24 -23.65 -3.02
CA GLY A 574 24.11 -22.82 -4.22
C GLY A 574 24.48 -23.58 -5.50
N LEU A 575 25.56 -24.37 -5.47
CA LEU A 575 25.96 -25.18 -6.62
C LEU A 575 24.92 -26.27 -6.97
N ARG A 576 24.27 -26.88 -5.97
CA ARG A 576 23.17 -27.83 -6.21
C ARG A 576 21.97 -27.14 -6.86
N GLU A 577 21.60 -25.96 -6.38
CA GLU A 577 20.49 -25.16 -6.92
C GLU A 577 20.77 -24.74 -8.37
N LEU A 578 21.96 -24.23 -8.68
CA LEU A 578 22.35 -23.89 -10.05
C LEU A 578 22.37 -25.10 -10.97
N ARG A 579 22.88 -26.26 -10.51
CA ARG A 579 22.89 -27.50 -11.30
C ARG A 579 21.47 -27.99 -11.58
N LEU A 580 20.54 -27.84 -10.64
CA LEU A 580 19.12 -28.16 -10.84
C LEU A 580 18.49 -27.22 -11.88
N ALA A 581 18.70 -25.91 -11.75
CA ALA A 581 18.24 -24.93 -12.73
C ALA A 581 18.80 -25.24 -14.13
N ARG A 582 20.10 -25.53 -14.24
CA ARG A 582 20.76 -25.90 -15.50
C ARG A 582 20.16 -27.17 -16.12
N ARG A 583 19.85 -28.20 -15.32
CA ARG A 583 19.17 -29.42 -15.80
C ARG A 583 17.77 -29.10 -16.33
N LYS A 584 17.00 -28.30 -15.59
CA LYS A 584 15.66 -27.87 -15.99
C LYS A 584 15.69 -27.07 -17.30
N LEU A 585 16.63 -26.14 -17.46
CA LEU A 585 16.84 -25.40 -18.70
C LEU A 585 17.12 -26.33 -19.89
N ARG A 586 17.93 -27.38 -19.70
CA ARG A 586 18.22 -28.36 -20.77
C ARG A 586 17.00 -29.20 -21.15
N GLN A 587 16.12 -29.50 -20.21
CA GLN A 587 14.91 -30.28 -20.42
C GLN A 587 13.79 -29.47 -21.07
N GLU A 588 13.56 -28.24 -20.58
CA GLU A 588 12.43 -27.40 -20.96
C GLU A 588 12.75 -26.43 -22.10
N GLY A 589 14.04 -26.21 -22.40
CA GLY A 589 14.48 -25.28 -23.46
C GLY A 589 14.24 -23.81 -23.16
N THR A 590 13.75 -23.47 -21.97
CA THR A 590 13.37 -22.12 -21.53
C THR A 590 14.08 -21.75 -20.23
N ALA A 591 14.13 -20.46 -19.90
CA ALA A 591 14.73 -19.99 -18.66
C ALA A 591 13.92 -20.52 -17.46
N PRO A 592 14.53 -21.29 -16.54
CA PRO A 592 13.80 -22.01 -15.49
C PRO A 592 13.41 -21.13 -14.30
N VAL A 593 14.06 -19.96 -14.17
CA VAL A 593 13.90 -18.98 -13.09
C VAL A 593 14.07 -17.57 -13.67
N PHE A 594 13.34 -16.61 -13.10
CA PHE A 594 13.53 -15.21 -13.41
C PHE A 594 14.88 -14.70 -12.86
N SER A 595 15.57 -13.88 -13.66
CA SER A 595 16.82 -13.23 -13.28
C SER A 595 16.98 -11.95 -14.10
N PHE A 596 17.37 -10.86 -13.45
CA PHE A 596 17.55 -9.55 -14.11
C PHE A 596 18.64 -9.62 -15.19
N GLU A 597 19.68 -10.42 -14.96
CA GLU A 597 20.83 -10.60 -15.83
C GLU A 597 20.49 -11.32 -17.15
N SER A 598 19.40 -12.09 -17.16
CA SER A 598 18.92 -12.82 -18.35
C SER A 598 17.71 -12.15 -19.00
N HIS A 599 16.76 -11.66 -18.22
CA HIS A 599 15.50 -11.12 -18.73
C HIS A 599 15.58 -9.61 -19.03
N PHE A 600 16.39 -8.85 -18.28
CA PHE A 600 16.66 -7.43 -18.48
C PHE A 600 18.16 -7.17 -18.74
N ALA A 601 18.80 -8.10 -19.45
CA ALA A 601 20.24 -8.13 -19.66
C ALA A 601 20.80 -6.84 -20.25
N GLU A 602 20.06 -6.17 -21.14
CA GLU A 602 20.42 -4.87 -21.72
C GLU A 602 20.66 -3.80 -20.67
N VAL A 603 19.70 -3.66 -19.74
CA VAL A 603 19.75 -2.64 -18.69
C VAL A 603 20.86 -2.99 -17.69
N MET A 604 20.98 -4.28 -17.33
CA MET A 604 22.06 -4.76 -16.46
C MET A 604 23.44 -4.57 -17.09
N HIS A 605 23.56 -4.73 -18.40
CA HIS A 605 24.81 -4.52 -19.14
C HIS A 605 25.20 -3.03 -19.13
N ARG A 606 24.23 -2.11 -19.20
CA ARG A 606 24.41 -0.66 -19.03
C ARG A 606 24.66 -0.24 -17.57
N GLY A 607 24.71 -1.18 -16.64
CA GLY A 607 25.04 -0.95 -15.23
C GLY A 607 23.84 -0.85 -14.28
N GLY A 608 22.61 -1.00 -14.78
CA GLY A 608 21.37 -0.95 -13.98
C GLY A 608 20.37 0.10 -14.47
N PHE A 609 19.26 0.22 -13.74
CA PHE A 609 18.16 1.14 -14.05
C PHE A 609 18.49 2.58 -13.63
N ASP A 610 17.87 3.56 -14.30
CA ASP A 610 18.02 4.98 -13.97
C ASP A 610 17.17 5.39 -12.79
N LEU A 611 15.97 4.80 -12.69
CA LEU A 611 15.04 4.98 -11.59
C LEU A 611 14.50 3.60 -11.17
N VAL A 612 14.68 3.24 -9.90
CA VAL A 612 14.01 2.09 -9.29
C VAL A 612 12.99 2.63 -8.31
N MET A 613 11.73 2.28 -8.46
CA MET A 613 10.66 2.84 -7.64
C MET A 613 9.57 1.82 -7.32
N GLY A 614 8.75 2.07 -6.30
CA GLY A 614 7.66 1.16 -5.96
C GLY A 614 7.27 1.21 -4.49
N ASN A 615 6.29 0.36 -4.14
CA ASN A 615 5.86 0.11 -2.77
C ASN A 615 6.18 -1.35 -2.40
N PRO A 616 7.37 -1.65 -1.85
CA PRO A 616 7.72 -3.01 -1.46
C PRO A 616 6.79 -3.56 -0.36
N PRO A 617 6.63 -4.89 -0.27
CA PRO A 617 5.76 -5.51 0.73
C PRO A 617 6.28 -5.29 2.16
N TRP A 618 5.38 -4.86 3.07
CA TRP A 618 5.70 -4.59 4.48
C TRP A 618 5.39 -5.79 5.36
N VAL A 619 6.26 -6.80 5.32
CA VAL A 619 6.07 -8.08 5.99
C VAL A 619 7.10 -8.25 7.10
N ARG A 620 6.62 -8.57 8.31
CA ARG A 620 7.51 -8.91 9.42
C ARG A 620 8.18 -10.26 9.16
N ALA A 621 9.48 -10.34 9.39
CA ALA A 621 10.24 -11.56 9.16
C ALA A 621 9.71 -12.79 9.90
N GLU A 622 9.03 -12.67 11.06
CA GLU A 622 8.44 -13.82 11.74
C GLU A 622 7.39 -14.57 10.91
N ARG A 623 6.81 -13.91 9.90
CA ARG A 623 5.83 -14.50 8.97
C ARG A 623 6.49 -15.19 7.77
N LEU A 624 7.78 -14.98 7.55
CA LEU A 624 8.50 -15.60 6.45
C LEU A 624 8.94 -17.02 6.82
N ALA A 625 8.92 -17.91 5.84
CA ALA A 625 9.42 -19.27 6.01
C ALA A 625 10.90 -19.25 6.48
N PRO A 626 11.32 -20.14 7.40
CA PRO A 626 12.67 -20.15 7.94
C PRO A 626 13.78 -20.13 6.88
N ARG A 627 13.63 -20.93 5.81
CA ARG A 627 14.56 -20.97 4.68
C ARG A 627 14.70 -19.62 3.97
N VAL A 628 13.60 -18.91 3.76
CA VAL A 628 13.62 -17.58 3.12
C VAL A 628 14.42 -16.61 3.99
N ARG A 629 14.22 -16.63 5.31
CA ARG A 629 14.98 -15.76 6.24
C ARG A 629 16.47 -16.04 6.23
N GLU A 630 16.86 -17.31 6.19
CA GLU A 630 18.27 -17.74 6.12
C GLU A 630 18.93 -17.27 4.81
N THR A 631 18.22 -17.37 3.69
CA THR A 631 18.69 -16.89 2.39
C THR A 631 18.81 -15.36 2.38
N LEU A 632 17.82 -14.63 2.89
CA LEU A 632 17.86 -13.17 2.99
C LEU A 632 19.02 -12.69 3.87
N ALA A 633 19.21 -13.30 5.05
CA ALA A 633 20.32 -12.95 5.94
C ALA A 633 21.70 -13.27 5.36
N SER A 634 21.78 -14.30 4.52
CA SER A 634 23.02 -14.62 3.80
C SER A 634 23.34 -13.59 2.72
N ARG A 635 22.31 -13.16 1.97
CA ARG A 635 22.43 -12.28 0.80
C ARG A 635 22.58 -10.81 1.16
N TYR A 636 21.71 -10.29 2.02
CA TYR A 636 21.58 -8.86 2.29
C TYR A 636 22.24 -8.50 3.60
N THR A 637 23.16 -7.56 3.55
CA THR A 637 23.97 -7.17 4.71
C THR A 637 23.12 -6.39 5.71
N CYS A 638 22.24 -5.52 5.22
CA CYS A 638 21.36 -4.70 6.05
C CYS A 638 20.23 -5.51 6.69
N TRP A 639 19.98 -6.74 6.21
CA TRP A 639 19.02 -7.67 6.77
C TRP A 639 19.55 -8.41 8.01
N ARG A 640 20.86 -8.41 8.23
CA ARG A 640 21.43 -9.13 9.37
C ARG A 640 21.05 -8.41 10.66
N PRO A 641 20.53 -9.11 11.69
CA PRO A 641 20.26 -8.48 12.98
C PRO A 641 21.56 -7.86 13.52
N ALA A 642 21.49 -6.62 14.00
CA ALA A 642 22.61 -6.02 14.70
C ALA A 642 23.00 -6.89 15.90
N ALA A 643 24.31 -7.10 16.12
CA ALA A 643 24.86 -7.94 17.18
C ALA A 643 24.76 -7.29 18.58
N THR A 644 23.68 -6.57 18.87
CA THR A 644 23.42 -6.00 20.19
C THR A 644 22.86 -7.07 21.12
N ARG A 645 23.47 -7.22 22.30
CA ARG A 645 23.02 -8.12 23.37
C ARG A 645 21.58 -7.73 23.80
N GLY A 646 20.58 -8.47 23.34
CA GLY A 646 19.16 -8.24 23.63
C GLY A 646 18.24 -8.99 22.67
N PHE A 647 16.92 -8.89 22.87
CA PHE A 647 15.92 -9.41 21.93
C PHE A 647 16.04 -8.65 20.59
N ALA A 648 16.82 -9.19 19.65
CA ALA A 648 16.94 -8.62 18.31
C ALA A 648 15.64 -8.91 17.53
N HIS A 649 14.85 -7.86 17.28
CA HIS A 649 13.70 -7.97 16.38
C HIS A 649 14.20 -8.25 14.97
N LEU A 650 13.58 -9.21 14.29
CA LEU A 650 13.93 -9.52 12.91
C LEU A 650 13.50 -8.36 11.98
N PRO A 651 14.25 -8.08 10.90
CA PRO A 651 13.94 -6.96 10.02
C PRO A 651 12.64 -7.12 9.25
N ASP A 652 12.09 -6.00 8.80
CA ASP A 652 10.94 -5.95 7.87
C ASP A 652 11.40 -6.17 6.43
N LEU A 653 10.64 -6.93 5.63
CA LEU A 653 10.98 -7.31 4.24
C LEU A 653 11.39 -6.11 3.36
N ALA A 654 10.84 -4.93 3.63
CA ALA A 654 11.24 -3.68 2.98
C ALA A 654 12.75 -3.38 3.05
N VAL A 655 13.46 -3.82 4.11
CA VAL A 655 14.92 -3.64 4.25
C VAL A 655 15.69 -4.33 3.11
N ALA A 656 15.30 -5.56 2.77
CA ALA A 656 15.93 -6.30 1.68
C ALA A 656 15.62 -5.65 0.31
N PHE A 657 14.40 -5.14 0.12
CA PHE A 657 14.00 -4.43 -1.09
C PHE A 657 14.78 -3.12 -1.29
N ILE A 658 15.07 -2.38 -0.22
CA ILE A 658 15.85 -1.13 -0.32
C ILE A 658 17.28 -1.45 -0.77
N GLU A 659 17.95 -2.42 -0.13
CA GLU A 659 19.30 -2.86 -0.53
C GLU A 659 19.29 -3.36 -1.98
N ARG A 660 18.30 -4.18 -2.35
CA ARG A 660 18.14 -4.68 -3.72
C ARG A 660 17.87 -3.59 -4.75
N ALA A 661 17.09 -2.57 -4.40
CA ALA A 661 16.82 -1.45 -5.31
C ALA A 661 18.10 -0.67 -5.64
N PHE A 662 19.01 -0.50 -4.67
CA PHE A 662 20.32 0.10 -4.93
C PHE A 662 21.22 -0.80 -5.79
N GLU A 663 21.20 -2.13 -5.60
CA GLU A 663 21.93 -3.06 -6.48
C GLU A 663 21.45 -2.96 -7.94
N LEU A 664 20.15 -2.81 -8.14
CA LEU A 664 19.50 -2.74 -9.46
C LEU A 664 19.62 -1.36 -10.11
N SER A 665 19.78 -0.31 -9.31
CA SER A 665 20.05 1.05 -9.82
C SER A 665 21.48 1.17 -10.32
N ARG A 666 21.70 1.87 -11.43
CA ARG A 666 23.06 2.16 -11.90
C ARG A 666 23.79 3.16 -10.98
N PRO A 667 25.12 3.29 -11.05
CA PRO A 667 25.82 4.41 -10.41
C PRO A 667 25.23 5.76 -10.86
N GLY A 668 24.88 6.63 -9.90
CA GLY A 668 24.13 7.87 -10.15
C GLY A 668 22.64 7.70 -10.45
N GLY A 669 22.12 6.47 -10.48
CA GLY A 669 20.70 6.16 -10.55
C GLY A 669 19.96 6.48 -9.26
N VAL A 670 18.64 6.56 -9.33
CA VAL A 670 17.77 6.98 -8.23
C VAL A 670 16.91 5.83 -7.74
N VAL A 671 16.76 5.71 -6.42
CA VAL A 671 15.82 4.80 -5.76
C VAL A 671 14.73 5.62 -5.09
N THR A 672 13.47 5.29 -5.36
CA THR A 672 12.27 6.02 -4.90
C THR A 672 11.24 5.03 -4.35
N LEU A 673 11.29 4.74 -3.05
CA LEU A 673 10.46 3.71 -2.43
C LEU A 673 9.53 4.27 -1.36
N LEU A 674 8.33 3.71 -1.30
CA LEU A 674 7.43 3.90 -0.17
C LEU A 674 7.73 2.83 0.90
N VAL A 675 8.19 3.26 2.07
CA VAL A 675 8.71 2.35 3.10
C VAL A 675 8.05 2.62 4.45
N PRO A 676 8.09 1.67 5.42
CA PRO A 676 7.56 1.94 6.76
C PRO A 676 8.35 3.05 7.46
N ALA A 677 7.66 4.06 8.01
CA ALA A 677 8.30 5.18 8.71
C ALA A 677 9.15 4.72 9.92
N LYS A 678 8.78 3.59 10.55
CA LYS A 678 9.55 2.95 11.63
C LYS A 678 11.00 2.60 11.23
N LEU A 679 11.35 2.52 9.94
CA LEU A 679 12.74 2.31 9.50
C LEU A 679 13.65 3.49 9.88
N ALA A 680 13.09 4.70 10.08
CA ALA A 680 13.83 5.85 10.57
C ALA A 680 14.27 5.68 12.04
N THR A 681 13.49 4.97 12.86
CA THR A 681 13.67 4.94 14.33
C THR A 681 14.09 3.58 14.89
N THR A 682 13.62 2.48 14.31
CA THR A 682 13.81 1.13 14.88
C THR A 682 15.26 0.64 14.85
N GLY A 683 15.64 -0.10 15.89
CA GLY A 683 17.01 -0.62 16.04
C GLY A 683 17.42 -1.62 14.95
N TYR A 684 16.52 -2.51 14.50
CA TYR A 684 16.85 -3.48 13.44
C TYR A 684 17.20 -2.82 12.10
N ALA A 685 16.75 -1.58 11.88
CA ALA A 685 16.99 -0.81 10.65
C ALA A 685 18.26 0.06 10.74
N GLU A 686 18.99 0.04 11.87
CA GLU A 686 20.24 0.79 12.02
C GLU A 686 21.30 0.44 10.94
N PRO A 687 21.56 -0.84 10.61
CA PRO A 687 22.52 -1.17 9.54
C PRO A 687 22.11 -0.57 8.18
N LEU A 688 20.81 -0.60 7.88
CA LEU A 688 20.25 0.01 6.67
C LEU A 688 20.45 1.53 6.67
N ARG A 689 20.07 2.22 7.76
CA ARG A 689 20.24 3.67 7.88
C ARG A 689 21.70 4.08 7.71
N ARG A 690 22.62 3.36 8.35
CA ARG A 690 24.06 3.58 8.21
C ARG A 690 24.52 3.41 6.76
N CYS A 691 24.09 2.33 6.10
CA CYS A 691 24.41 2.08 4.71
C CYS A 691 23.91 3.23 3.83
N VAL A 692 22.61 3.51 3.84
CA VAL A 692 21.98 4.54 3.01
C VAL A 692 22.60 5.92 3.26
N ALA A 693 22.77 6.33 4.51
CA ALA A 693 23.30 7.66 4.82
C ALA A 693 24.77 7.86 4.42
N ARG A 694 25.57 6.79 4.31
CA ARG A 694 27.01 6.84 4.01
C ARG A 694 27.35 6.52 2.56
N THR A 695 26.55 5.70 1.87
CA THR A 695 26.86 5.25 0.50
C THR A 695 25.95 5.88 -0.57
N THR A 696 24.96 6.68 -0.15
CA THR A 696 23.97 7.30 -1.05
C THR A 696 23.79 8.78 -0.74
N ARG A 697 23.30 9.56 -1.69
CA ARG A 697 22.82 10.94 -1.47
C ARG A 697 21.32 10.90 -1.22
N VAL A 698 20.91 11.19 0.01
CA VAL A 698 19.51 11.12 0.43
C VAL A 698 18.81 12.41 0.03
N GLU A 699 18.06 12.36 -1.06
CA GLU A 699 17.31 13.49 -1.59
C GLU A 699 16.10 13.81 -0.70
N ARG A 700 15.34 12.78 -0.33
CA ARG A 700 14.15 12.89 0.52
C ARG A 700 14.05 11.71 1.48
N ALA A 701 13.73 12.02 2.73
CA ALA A 701 13.26 11.08 3.73
C ALA A 701 12.06 11.74 4.41
N ALA A 702 10.86 11.49 3.90
CA ALA A 702 9.67 12.27 4.22
C ALA A 702 8.57 11.37 4.81
N PRO A 703 8.38 11.36 6.15
CA PRO A 703 7.26 10.69 6.79
C PRO A 703 5.95 11.30 6.28
N LEU A 704 4.98 10.46 5.89
CA LEU A 704 3.73 10.95 5.30
C LEU A 704 2.73 11.39 6.38
N PRO A 705 1.96 12.47 6.15
CA PRO A 705 0.92 12.93 7.07
C PRO A 705 -0.14 11.86 7.36
N GLU A 706 -0.75 11.93 8.55
CA GLU A 706 -1.72 10.94 9.02
C GLU A 706 -2.95 10.80 8.11
N GLN A 707 -3.39 11.89 7.47
CA GLN A 707 -4.46 11.87 6.47
C GLN A 707 -4.17 10.93 5.30
N ILE A 708 -2.92 10.92 4.82
CA ILE A 708 -2.47 10.02 3.75
C ILE A 708 -2.34 8.61 4.30
N ALA A 709 -1.83 8.43 5.52
CA ALA A 709 -1.76 7.12 6.19
C ALA A 709 -3.14 6.48 6.37
N HIS A 710 -4.19 7.27 6.61
CA HIS A 710 -5.57 6.76 6.68
C HIS A 710 -6.06 6.15 5.36
N ALA A 711 -5.59 6.64 4.21
CA ALA A 711 -5.91 6.07 2.90
C ALA A 711 -5.27 4.69 2.66
N PHE A 712 -4.17 4.36 3.35
CA PHE A 712 -3.51 3.04 3.30
C PHE A 712 -4.17 1.96 4.17
N GLY A 713 -5.21 2.33 4.92
CA GLY A 713 -5.78 1.48 5.96
C GLY A 713 -5.14 1.78 7.32
N ALA A 714 -5.97 1.71 8.36
CA ALA A 714 -5.81 2.50 9.58
C ALA A 714 -4.64 2.14 10.54
N ALA A 715 -3.63 1.40 10.10
CA ALA A 715 -2.60 0.84 11.00
C ALA A 715 -1.15 1.02 10.54
N VAL A 716 -0.86 1.74 9.44
CA VAL A 716 0.53 1.88 8.95
C VAL A 716 0.90 3.31 8.60
N TYR A 717 2.14 3.68 8.93
CA TYR A 717 2.73 4.99 8.68
C TYR A 717 3.79 4.88 7.58
N PRO A 718 3.52 5.38 6.37
CA PRO A 718 4.50 5.42 5.29
C PRO A 718 5.54 6.52 5.48
N MET A 719 6.70 6.32 4.88
CA MET A 719 7.72 7.32 4.63
C MET A 719 8.17 7.18 3.17
N ALA A 720 8.26 8.31 2.48
CA ALA A 720 8.88 8.37 1.16
C ALA A 720 10.40 8.42 1.31
N LEU A 721 11.10 7.49 0.68
CA LEU A 721 12.56 7.47 0.60
C LEU A 721 12.99 7.70 -0.86
N VAL A 722 13.69 8.81 -1.11
CA VAL A 722 14.31 9.12 -2.41
C VAL A 722 15.80 9.31 -2.19
N ALA A 723 16.62 8.50 -2.85
CA ALA A 723 18.06 8.53 -2.70
C ALA A 723 18.77 8.19 -4.01
N VAL A 724 19.92 8.81 -4.22
CA VAL A 724 20.77 8.61 -5.40
C VAL A 724 21.91 7.68 -5.03
N ARG A 725 22.19 6.69 -5.86
CA ARG A 725 23.35 5.79 -5.72
C ARG A 725 24.65 6.54 -6.04
N ALA A 726 25.08 7.40 -5.13
CA ALA A 726 26.31 8.17 -5.18
C ALA A 726 26.76 8.50 -3.77
N GLU A 727 28.07 8.55 -3.52
CA GLU A 727 28.56 8.91 -2.19
C GLU A 727 28.22 10.38 -1.85
N PRO A 728 27.85 10.66 -0.59
CA PRO A 728 27.59 12.01 -0.12
C PRO A 728 28.88 12.81 0.05
N THR A 729 28.83 14.09 -0.33
CA THR A 729 29.94 15.05 -0.16
C THR A 729 29.96 15.72 1.21
N GLY A 730 28.88 15.59 1.99
CA GLY A 730 28.74 16.16 3.34
C GLY A 730 28.03 17.52 3.36
N THR A 731 27.71 18.09 2.19
CA THR A 731 26.99 19.36 2.04
C THR A 731 25.53 19.18 1.64
N GLU A 732 25.10 17.95 1.39
CA GLU A 732 23.75 17.63 0.93
C GLU A 732 22.69 17.97 1.98
N LEU A 733 21.56 18.45 1.46
CA LEU A 733 20.33 18.66 2.20
C LEU A 733 19.33 17.58 1.81
N THR A 734 18.74 16.94 2.81
CA THR A 734 17.67 15.96 2.69
C THR A 734 16.33 16.63 3.00
N ALA A 735 15.41 16.62 2.04
CA ALA A 735 14.06 17.12 2.27
C ALA A 735 13.24 16.14 3.12
N THR A 736 12.43 16.70 4.01
CA THR A 736 11.64 15.98 5.03
C THR A 736 10.14 15.97 4.72
N ALA A 737 9.76 16.52 3.56
CA ALA A 737 8.42 16.50 3.01
C ALA A 737 8.45 16.14 1.50
N LEU A 738 7.31 15.70 0.97
CA LEU A 738 7.09 15.54 -0.47
C LEU A 738 6.85 16.91 -1.16
N GLY A 739 6.84 16.91 -2.50
CA GLY A 739 6.80 18.10 -3.33
C GLY A 739 8.18 18.55 -3.82
N ALA A 740 8.22 19.74 -4.44
CA ALA A 740 9.45 20.33 -4.98
C ALA A 740 10.50 20.50 -3.87
N LYS A 741 11.72 19.98 -4.08
CA LYS A 741 12.75 19.95 -3.04
C LYS A 741 13.12 21.36 -2.57
N CYS A 742 13.13 22.33 -3.48
CA CYS A 742 13.48 23.71 -3.19
C CYS A 742 12.53 24.42 -2.20
N ALA A 743 11.29 23.94 -2.08
CA ALA A 743 10.29 24.50 -1.16
C ALA A 743 10.11 23.67 0.11
N ALA A 744 10.68 22.45 0.16
CA ALA A 744 10.48 21.52 1.26
C ALA A 744 11.42 21.82 2.46
N PRO A 745 10.96 21.61 3.71
CA PRO A 745 11.83 21.67 4.88
C PRO A 745 12.95 20.63 4.77
N CYS A 746 14.18 21.05 5.06
CA CYS A 746 15.37 20.22 4.87
C CYS A 746 16.19 20.05 6.15
N VAL A 747 16.89 18.91 6.23
CA VAL A 747 17.93 18.64 7.24
C VAL A 747 19.26 18.34 6.53
N PRO A 748 20.42 18.74 7.10
CA PRO A 748 21.71 18.32 6.58
C PRO A 748 21.88 16.80 6.62
N GLN A 749 22.27 16.17 5.51
CA GLN A 749 22.43 14.72 5.44
C GLN A 749 23.45 14.18 6.46
N ARG A 750 24.48 14.96 6.81
CA ARG A 750 25.44 14.63 7.89
C ARG A 750 24.76 14.29 9.24
N GLN A 751 23.55 14.82 9.48
CA GLN A 751 22.78 14.49 10.68
C GLN A 751 22.25 13.05 10.64
N LEU A 752 21.99 12.50 9.45
CA LEU A 752 21.49 11.16 9.23
C LEU A 752 22.58 10.08 9.28
N GLN A 753 23.86 10.46 9.30
CA GLN A 753 25.02 9.55 9.30
C GLN A 753 25.40 9.00 10.68
N SER A 754 24.72 9.46 11.75
CA SER A 754 24.89 8.90 13.09
C SER A 754 24.30 7.49 13.22
N ASP A 755 24.81 6.71 14.16
CA ASP A 755 24.34 5.36 14.48
C ASP A 755 22.95 5.33 15.17
N GLY A 756 22.33 6.50 15.38
CA GLY A 756 21.03 6.66 16.01
C GLY A 756 19.83 6.65 15.03
N PRO A 757 18.64 7.01 15.53
CA PRO A 757 17.46 7.23 14.70
C PRO A 757 17.62 8.46 13.80
N TRP A 758 16.99 8.44 12.63
CA TRP A 758 16.89 9.60 11.76
C TRP A 758 15.85 10.59 12.29
N ILE A 759 16.33 11.72 12.81
CA ILE A 759 15.47 12.82 13.23
C ILE A 759 15.21 13.72 12.03
N LEU A 760 14.02 13.57 11.46
CA LEU A 760 13.60 14.24 10.22
C LEU A 760 12.91 15.59 10.49
N MET A 761 13.25 16.24 11.61
CA MET A 761 12.73 17.54 12.00
C MET A 761 13.87 18.57 12.00
N PRO A 762 13.74 19.67 11.22
CA PRO A 762 14.75 20.72 11.20
C PRO A 762 15.01 21.32 12.59
N GLY A 763 16.29 21.51 12.93
CA GLY A 763 16.74 22.19 14.16
C GLY A 763 16.71 21.33 15.43
N VAL A 764 15.91 20.26 15.49
CA VAL A 764 15.70 19.48 16.72
C VAL A 764 16.87 18.52 17.03
N GLU A 765 17.50 17.95 16.01
CA GLU A 765 18.62 17.01 16.20
C GLU A 765 19.80 17.65 16.93
N ARG A 766 20.02 18.97 16.73
CA ARG A 766 21.04 19.73 17.45
C ARG A 766 20.78 19.71 18.95
N VAL A 767 19.52 19.96 19.35
CA VAL A 767 19.10 19.95 20.76
C VAL A 767 19.30 18.56 21.35
N ARG A 768 18.81 17.52 20.66
CA ARG A 768 18.93 16.13 21.11
C ARG A 768 20.39 15.72 21.33
N ARG A 769 21.29 16.00 20.38
CA ARG A 769 22.71 15.66 20.52
C ARG A 769 23.39 16.41 21.66
N ARG A 770 23.11 17.72 21.82
CA ARG A 770 23.64 18.50 22.95
C ARG A 770 23.24 17.85 24.27
N LEU A 771 21.94 17.59 24.44
CA LEU A 771 21.41 17.00 25.67
C LEU A 771 22.01 15.62 25.96
N GLN A 772 22.25 14.79 24.94
CA GLN A 772 22.87 13.47 25.11
C GLN A 772 24.35 13.52 25.53
N VAL A 773 25.06 14.60 25.22
CA VAL A 773 26.47 14.78 25.60
C VAL A 773 26.58 15.42 27.00
N GLU A 774 25.73 16.38 27.31
CA GLU A 774 25.82 17.18 28.54
C GLU A 774 25.17 16.52 29.76
N PHE A 775 24.12 15.72 29.53
CA PHE A 775 23.30 15.12 30.57
C PHE A 775 23.34 13.58 30.52
N PRO A 776 23.35 12.92 31.68
CA PRO A 776 23.13 11.48 31.74
C PRO A 776 21.73 11.12 31.25
N THR A 777 21.56 9.86 30.86
CA THR A 777 20.28 9.32 30.40
C THR A 777 19.59 8.51 31.50
N VAL A 778 18.29 8.25 31.34
CA VAL A 778 17.54 7.32 32.20
C VAL A 778 18.25 5.97 32.28
N GLY A 779 18.79 5.49 31.15
CA GLY A 779 19.47 4.20 31.03
C GLY A 779 20.78 4.06 31.80
N ASP A 780 21.41 5.17 32.16
CA ASP A 780 22.64 5.19 32.94
C ASP A 780 22.38 4.93 34.43
N ARG A 781 21.16 5.21 34.90
CA ARG A 781 20.77 5.05 36.31
C ARG A 781 19.76 3.94 36.56
N TRP A 782 18.82 3.76 35.64
CA TRP A 782 17.72 2.81 35.78
C TRP A 782 17.56 1.95 34.53
N THR A 783 16.98 0.77 34.73
CA THR A 783 16.61 -0.12 33.64
C THR A 783 15.10 -0.14 33.50
N PRO A 784 14.52 0.50 32.47
CA PRO A 784 13.11 0.34 32.12
C PRO A 784 12.76 -1.13 31.89
N GLN A 785 11.63 -1.56 32.43
CA GLN A 785 11.15 -2.93 32.36
C GLN A 785 9.74 -2.98 31.75
N LEU A 786 9.43 -4.06 31.06
CA LEU A 786 8.07 -4.36 30.61
C LEU A 786 7.24 -4.87 31.79
N GLY A 787 5.97 -4.51 31.85
CA GLY A 787 5.02 -5.06 32.82
C GLY A 787 4.82 -6.58 32.70
N VAL A 788 4.08 -7.13 33.65
CA VAL A 788 3.84 -8.57 33.79
C VAL A 788 3.13 -9.12 32.56
N LYS A 789 3.68 -10.20 31.99
CA LYS A 789 3.16 -10.88 30.81
C LYS A 789 2.51 -12.20 31.20
N THR A 790 1.26 -12.38 30.81
CA THR A 790 0.50 -13.61 31.08
C THR A 790 0.67 -14.62 29.96
N GLY A 791 0.71 -14.20 28.69
CA GLY A 791 0.66 -15.09 27.52
C GLY A 791 -0.67 -15.86 27.35
N ALA A 792 -1.68 -15.59 28.20
CA ALA A 792 -3.03 -16.19 28.16
C ALA A 792 -4.00 -15.27 28.92
N ASP A 793 -4.20 -14.05 28.40
CA ASP A 793 -4.96 -13.00 29.09
C ASP A 793 -6.39 -13.40 29.43
N ASP A 794 -7.02 -14.24 28.61
CA ASP A 794 -8.37 -14.77 28.83
C ASP A 794 -8.47 -15.67 30.07
N LEU A 795 -7.37 -16.30 30.49
CA LEU A 795 -7.32 -17.14 31.69
C LEU A 795 -6.89 -16.32 32.92
N PHE A 796 -5.88 -15.46 32.78
CA PHE A 796 -5.26 -14.77 33.91
C PHE A 796 -5.87 -13.42 34.25
N VAL A 797 -6.54 -12.73 33.32
CA VAL A 797 -7.05 -11.37 33.53
C VAL A 797 -8.57 -11.35 33.66
N LEU A 798 -9.06 -10.88 34.80
CA LEU A 798 -10.44 -11.00 35.26
C LEU A 798 -11.12 -9.64 35.42
N ASP A 799 -12.44 -9.63 35.30
CA ASP A 799 -13.31 -8.46 35.52
C ASP A 799 -13.65 -8.23 36.99
N ARG A 800 -13.48 -9.24 37.85
CA ARG A 800 -13.84 -9.19 39.27
C ARG A 800 -12.70 -9.65 40.16
N GLN A 801 -12.63 -9.09 41.36
CA GLN A 801 -11.72 -9.56 42.40
C GLN A 801 -12.17 -10.94 42.90
N CYS A 802 -11.24 -11.86 43.05
CA CYS A 802 -11.45 -13.13 43.73
C CYS A 802 -10.21 -13.53 44.54
N ALA A 803 -10.30 -14.59 45.33
CA ALA A 803 -9.15 -15.13 46.06
C ALA A 803 -7.97 -15.39 45.09
N GLY A 804 -6.76 -15.02 45.51
CA GLY A 804 -5.54 -15.18 44.69
C GLY A 804 -5.38 -14.18 43.54
N THR A 805 -6.17 -13.08 43.50
CA THR A 805 -6.00 -12.02 42.49
C THR A 805 -5.41 -10.74 43.07
N ARG A 806 -4.69 -10.00 42.22
CA ARG A 806 -4.23 -8.63 42.49
C ARG A 806 -4.85 -7.64 41.51
N PRO A 807 -5.14 -6.39 41.91
CA PRO A 807 -5.57 -5.34 40.99
C PRO A 807 -4.53 -5.17 39.89
N ALA A 808 -4.97 -5.07 38.64
CA ALA A 808 -4.09 -4.99 37.47
C ALA A 808 -4.40 -3.74 36.65
N ILE A 809 -3.34 -3.13 36.11
CA ILE A 809 -3.43 -1.95 35.23
C ILE A 809 -2.86 -2.26 33.86
N ARG A 810 -3.61 -1.89 32.82
CA ARG A 810 -3.17 -1.87 31.43
C ARG A 810 -2.75 -0.46 31.04
N GLY A 811 -2.09 -0.29 29.90
CA GLY A 811 -1.67 1.03 29.41
C GLY A 811 -2.84 2.04 29.36
N ARG A 812 -4.03 1.63 28.91
CA ARG A 812 -5.23 2.49 28.87
C ARG A 812 -5.76 2.93 30.24
N ASP A 813 -5.32 2.28 31.31
CA ASP A 813 -5.73 2.56 32.69
C ASP A 813 -4.76 3.55 33.37
N ILE A 814 -3.69 3.95 32.67
CA ILE A 814 -2.67 4.90 33.14
C ILE A 814 -2.90 6.24 32.44
N ALA A 815 -3.01 7.29 33.25
CA ALA A 815 -3.00 8.68 32.81
C ALA A 815 -1.85 9.42 33.51
N ALA A 816 -1.62 10.68 33.14
CA ALA A 816 -0.68 11.51 33.87
C ALA A 816 -1.06 11.51 35.37
N TRP A 817 -0.11 11.11 36.21
CA TRP A 817 -0.19 11.03 37.67
C TRP A 817 -1.08 9.94 38.27
N HIS A 818 -1.99 9.35 37.49
CA HIS A 818 -3.05 8.50 38.03
C HIS A 818 -3.12 7.12 37.35
N CYS A 819 -3.41 6.10 38.15
CA CYS A 819 -3.71 4.73 37.71
C CYS A 819 -5.12 4.35 38.17
N ARG A 820 -5.99 3.94 37.24
CA ARG A 820 -7.36 3.50 37.56
C ARG A 820 -7.57 2.03 37.20
N PRO A 821 -7.35 1.08 38.12
CA PRO A 821 -7.51 -0.34 37.83
C PRO A 821 -8.96 -0.67 37.43
N ARG A 822 -9.11 -1.45 36.37
CA ARG A 822 -10.42 -1.96 35.90
C ARG A 822 -10.48 -3.48 35.85
N ARG A 823 -9.37 -4.15 36.13
CA ARG A 823 -9.19 -5.59 35.98
C ARG A 823 -8.35 -6.12 37.12
N TYR A 824 -8.40 -7.42 37.28
CA TYR A 824 -7.60 -8.16 38.26
C TYR A 824 -6.78 -9.22 37.52
N VAL A 825 -5.61 -9.56 38.03
CA VAL A 825 -4.77 -10.64 37.50
C VAL A 825 -4.64 -11.75 38.54
N LEU A 826 -4.77 -13.01 38.11
CA LEU A 826 -4.47 -14.16 38.97
C LEU A 826 -2.97 -14.13 39.28
N TRP A 827 -2.63 -14.03 40.57
CA TRP A 827 -1.26 -13.91 41.03
C TRP A 827 -0.76 -15.26 41.51
N THR A 828 0.15 -15.86 40.73
CA THR A 828 0.63 -17.23 40.95
C THR A 828 2.05 -17.30 41.51
N HIS A 829 2.52 -16.21 42.12
CA HIS A 829 3.86 -16.10 42.68
C HIS A 829 3.83 -15.78 44.16
N GLY A 830 4.81 -16.31 44.90
CA GLY A 830 5.06 -16.00 46.30
C GLY A 830 5.65 -14.61 46.49
N ALA A 831 5.82 -14.21 47.76
CA ALA A 831 6.46 -12.93 48.12
C ALA A 831 7.95 -12.87 47.74
N ASP A 832 8.58 -14.04 47.56
CA ASP A 832 9.96 -14.24 47.10
C ASP A 832 10.14 -14.01 45.59
N GLY A 833 9.05 -13.79 44.84
CA GLY A 833 9.10 -13.60 43.40
C GLY A 833 9.15 -14.89 42.59
N LEU A 834 9.08 -16.06 43.24
CA LEU A 834 9.08 -17.37 42.58
C LEU A 834 7.65 -17.87 42.32
N PRO A 835 7.43 -18.64 41.24
CA PRO A 835 6.14 -19.28 41.01
C PRO A 835 5.81 -20.24 42.15
N LEU A 836 4.56 -20.25 42.62
CA LEU A 836 4.12 -21.18 43.66
C LEU A 836 4.28 -22.63 43.19
N GLU A 837 4.90 -23.48 44.01
CA GLU A 837 5.05 -24.92 43.71
C GLU A 837 3.70 -25.65 43.71
N ARG A 838 2.77 -25.21 44.56
CA ARG A 838 1.39 -25.69 44.61
C ARG A 838 0.44 -24.49 44.63
N LEU A 839 -0.54 -24.51 43.72
CA LEU A 839 -1.56 -23.48 43.68
C LEU A 839 -2.63 -23.74 44.76
N PRO A 840 -3.18 -22.70 45.39
CA PRO A 840 -4.42 -22.79 46.15
C PRO A 840 -5.52 -23.46 45.32
N ARG A 841 -6.44 -24.17 45.98
CA ARG A 841 -7.49 -24.97 45.34
C ARG A 841 -8.31 -24.16 44.34
N GLU A 842 -8.63 -22.92 44.70
CA GLU A 842 -9.41 -21.98 43.89
C GLU A 842 -8.69 -21.57 42.59
N LEU A 843 -7.35 -21.50 42.60
CA LEU A 843 -6.55 -21.23 41.40
C LEU A 843 -6.34 -22.50 40.57
N THR A 844 -6.18 -23.65 41.24
CA THR A 844 -6.04 -24.96 40.60
C THR A 844 -7.27 -25.31 39.77
N ASP A 845 -8.47 -25.21 40.36
CA ASP A 845 -9.73 -25.54 39.68
C ASP A 845 -9.94 -24.69 38.42
N ARG A 846 -9.43 -23.46 38.41
CA ARG A 846 -9.56 -22.53 37.29
C ARG A 846 -8.57 -22.76 36.16
N LEU A 847 -7.37 -23.22 36.48
CA LEU A 847 -6.32 -23.50 35.50
C LEU A 847 -6.31 -24.98 35.06
N ALA A 848 -7.11 -25.83 35.73
CA ALA A 848 -7.31 -27.22 35.38
C ALA A 848 -7.74 -27.38 33.91
N GLY A 849 -7.17 -28.37 33.22
CA GLY A 849 -7.47 -28.64 31.81
C GLY A 849 -6.77 -27.71 30.79
N HIS A 850 -6.03 -26.69 31.24
CA HIS A 850 -5.30 -25.77 30.35
C HIS A 850 -3.77 -25.95 30.34
N GLU A 851 -3.23 -26.98 30.99
CA GLU A 851 -1.78 -27.16 31.15
C GLU A 851 -1.01 -27.18 29.83
N GLU A 852 -1.46 -27.96 28.83
CA GLU A 852 -0.78 -28.00 27.54
C GLU A 852 -0.76 -26.63 26.85
N ARG A 853 -1.86 -25.88 26.97
CA ARG A 853 -1.96 -24.53 26.41
C ARG A 853 -0.99 -23.59 27.10
N LEU A 854 -0.87 -23.69 28.43
CA LEU A 854 0.05 -22.88 29.23
C LEU A 854 1.51 -23.19 28.92
N ARG A 855 1.86 -24.45 28.66
CA ARG A 855 3.21 -24.87 28.24
C ARG A 855 3.56 -24.43 26.80
N ARG A 856 2.56 -24.23 25.94
CA ARG A 856 2.74 -23.73 24.56
C ARG A 856 2.94 -22.21 24.44
N ARG A 857 2.88 -21.45 25.56
CA ARG A 857 3.10 -19.98 25.55
C ARG A 857 4.53 -19.65 25.10
N ALA A 858 4.69 -18.60 24.30
CA ALA A 858 5.97 -18.25 23.65
C ALA A 858 7.16 -18.03 24.61
N ASP A 859 6.89 -17.47 25.80
CA ASP A 859 7.91 -17.19 26.83
C ASP A 859 8.16 -18.37 27.78
N TYR A 860 7.35 -19.44 27.69
CA TYR A 860 7.54 -20.62 28.51
C TYR A 860 8.81 -21.37 28.06
N ARG A 861 9.57 -21.86 29.04
CA ARG A 861 10.80 -22.65 28.83
C ARG A 861 10.79 -23.89 29.70
N ALA A 862 10.71 -23.70 31.01
CA ALA A 862 10.64 -24.75 32.03
C ALA A 862 9.96 -24.23 33.31
N GLY A 863 9.63 -25.11 34.25
CA GLY A 863 8.99 -24.77 35.53
C GLY A 863 7.45 -24.96 35.54
N PRO A 864 6.75 -24.44 36.55
CA PRO A 864 5.31 -24.61 36.68
C PRO A 864 4.53 -23.99 35.50
N PRO A 865 3.51 -24.69 34.94
CA PRO A 865 2.74 -24.19 33.80
C PRO A 865 2.03 -22.88 34.07
N TRP A 866 1.65 -22.58 35.32
CA TRP A 866 0.90 -21.37 35.72
C TRP A 866 1.76 -20.13 35.97
N GLN A 867 3.08 -20.20 35.74
CA GLN A 867 3.94 -19.04 35.92
C GLN A 867 3.53 -17.87 35.00
N LEU A 868 3.52 -16.67 35.57
CA LEU A 868 3.58 -15.38 34.88
C LEU A 868 5.03 -15.02 34.53
N PHE A 869 5.22 -14.15 33.53
CA PHE A 869 6.54 -13.75 33.05
C PHE A 869 6.79 -12.25 33.33
N ARG A 870 8.07 -11.87 33.47
CA ARG A 870 8.49 -10.46 33.69
C ARG A 870 7.83 -9.83 34.93
N THR A 871 7.86 -10.54 36.05
CA THR A 871 7.17 -10.17 37.30
C THR A 871 7.85 -9.05 38.10
N GLY A 872 9.08 -8.66 37.76
CA GLY A 872 9.89 -7.70 38.52
C GLY A 872 9.15 -6.41 38.91
N LEU A 873 8.47 -5.76 37.96
CA LEU A 873 7.69 -4.55 38.25
C LEU A 873 6.48 -4.79 39.16
N GLY A 874 5.93 -6.00 39.19
CA GLY A 874 4.81 -6.35 40.08
C GLY A 874 5.22 -6.53 41.55
N PHE A 875 6.53 -6.66 41.82
CA PHE A 875 7.11 -6.76 43.16
C PHE A 875 7.78 -5.48 43.66
N ALA A 876 8.11 -4.56 42.76
CA ALA A 876 8.77 -3.31 43.12
C ALA A 876 7.88 -2.41 43.98
N ARG A 877 8.29 -2.15 45.22
CA ARG A 877 7.56 -1.29 46.18
C ARG A 877 7.43 0.14 45.66
N HIS A 878 8.54 0.73 45.23
CA HIS A 878 8.60 2.05 44.62
C HIS A 878 8.86 1.90 43.13
N ARG A 879 7.96 2.47 42.32
CA ARG A 879 8.06 2.39 40.86
C ARG A 879 7.30 3.53 40.21
N VAL A 880 7.73 3.89 39.00
CA VAL A 880 6.98 4.73 38.08
C VAL A 880 6.56 3.89 36.88
N VAL A 881 5.34 4.07 36.39
CA VAL A 881 4.80 3.34 35.24
C VAL A 881 4.24 4.30 34.20
N TRP A 882 4.29 3.89 32.93
CA TRP A 882 3.70 4.62 31.81
C TRP A 882 3.14 3.63 30.77
N PRO A 883 2.17 4.03 29.94
CA PRO A 883 1.62 3.18 28.89
C PRO A 883 2.59 3.00 27.72
N ASP A 884 2.60 1.82 27.10
CA ASP A 884 3.34 1.58 25.84
C ASP A 884 2.84 2.51 24.73
N LEU A 885 1.51 2.66 24.61
CA LEU A 885 0.87 3.48 23.57
C LEU A 885 0.17 4.69 24.21
N SER A 886 0.64 5.89 23.90
CA SER A 886 0.00 7.16 24.31
C SER A 886 0.34 8.29 23.34
N ARG A 887 -0.41 9.39 23.37
CA ARG A 887 -0.09 10.61 22.60
C ARG A 887 1.07 11.39 23.22
N ARG A 888 1.12 11.41 24.55
CA ARG A 888 2.20 12.02 25.34
C ARG A 888 2.79 11.01 26.30
N LEU A 889 4.02 11.23 26.75
CA LEU A 889 4.56 10.43 27.84
C LEU A 889 3.73 10.76 29.09
N ALA A 890 3.05 9.75 29.63
CA ALA A 890 2.10 9.90 30.71
C ALA A 890 2.47 8.92 31.81
N ALA A 891 3.09 9.42 32.88
CA ALA A 891 3.63 8.60 33.94
C ALA A 891 2.86 8.75 35.24
N ALA A 892 2.81 7.69 36.02
CA ALA A 892 2.19 7.67 37.34
C ALA A 892 2.99 6.78 38.29
N VAL A 893 2.88 7.07 39.59
CA VAL A 893 3.39 6.21 40.67
C VAL A 893 2.22 5.35 41.16
N PRO A 894 2.17 4.05 40.83
CA PRO A 894 1.06 3.19 41.24
C PRO A 894 1.22 2.75 42.69
N ALA A 895 0.11 2.53 43.39
CA ALA A 895 0.10 1.90 44.71
C ALA A 895 0.78 0.50 44.67
N PRO A 896 1.50 0.07 45.73
CA PRO A 896 2.30 -1.17 45.74
C PRO A 896 1.58 -2.43 45.27
N GLU A 897 0.29 -2.54 45.56
CA GLU A 897 -0.56 -3.70 45.24
C GLU A 897 -0.90 -3.83 43.74
N LEU A 898 -0.88 -2.72 42.98
CA LEU A 898 -1.25 -2.68 41.56
C LEU A 898 -0.22 -3.36 40.65
N VAL A 899 -0.66 -4.33 39.85
CA VAL A 899 0.20 -5.06 38.92
C VAL A 899 0.13 -4.43 37.52
N PRO A 900 1.21 -3.80 37.02
CA PRO A 900 1.27 -3.35 35.64
C PRO A 900 1.42 -4.53 34.68
N LEU A 901 0.53 -4.64 33.70
CA LEU A 901 0.57 -5.67 32.66
C LEU A 901 1.48 -5.25 31.48
N ASN A 902 1.75 -6.17 30.57
CA ASN A 902 2.61 -6.01 29.37
C ASN A 902 2.18 -4.93 28.35
N THR A 903 1.17 -4.12 28.66
CA THR A 903 0.78 -2.93 27.88
C THR A 903 1.28 -1.63 28.52
N ALA A 904 2.03 -1.76 29.62
CA ALA A 904 2.71 -0.70 30.32
C ALA A 904 4.19 -1.06 30.53
N TYR A 905 5.02 -0.03 30.63
CA TYR A 905 6.41 -0.13 31.05
C TYR A 905 6.58 0.60 32.38
N GLY A 906 7.68 0.34 33.07
CA GLY A 906 7.99 1.01 34.32
C GLY A 906 9.45 0.94 34.71
N ILE A 907 9.81 1.72 35.72
CA ILE A 907 11.12 1.71 36.37
C ILE A 907 10.89 1.40 37.84
N ALA A 908 11.54 0.37 38.36
CA ALA A 908 11.64 0.13 39.79
C ALA A 908 12.71 1.05 40.38
N THR A 909 12.36 1.83 41.40
CA THR A 909 13.25 2.76 42.09
C THR A 909 13.58 2.24 43.50
N ARG A 910 14.62 2.82 44.12
CA ARG A 910 15.00 2.46 45.49
C ARG A 910 14.06 3.09 46.51
N ASP A 911 13.68 4.35 46.30
CA ASP A 911 12.80 5.11 47.16
C ASP A 911 11.62 5.74 46.40
N ALA A 912 10.68 6.31 47.15
CA ALA A 912 9.49 6.97 46.63
C ALA A 912 9.80 8.32 45.96
N ALA A 913 10.83 9.03 46.43
CA ALA A 913 11.21 10.34 45.91
C ALA A 913 11.69 10.25 44.45
N ASP A 914 12.51 9.24 44.12
CA ASP A 914 12.92 8.96 42.75
C ASP A 914 11.74 8.61 41.84
N ALA A 915 10.76 7.83 42.35
CA ALA A 915 9.57 7.49 41.58
C ALA A 915 8.72 8.74 41.28
N ALA A 916 8.56 9.62 42.28
CA ALA A 916 7.85 10.89 42.13
C ALA A 916 8.57 11.85 41.18
N ALA A 917 9.90 12.01 41.32
CA ALA A 917 10.71 12.85 40.44
C ALA A 917 10.65 12.38 38.98
N LEU A 918 10.76 11.07 38.75
CA LEU A 918 10.61 10.50 37.41
C LEU A 918 9.19 10.70 36.85
N ALA A 919 8.15 10.59 37.69
CA ALA A 919 6.78 10.88 37.25
C ALA A 919 6.64 12.34 36.82
N ALA A 920 7.21 13.29 37.56
CA ALA A 920 7.21 14.70 37.19
C ALA A 920 7.98 14.99 35.90
N LEU A 921 9.16 14.38 35.77
CA LEU A 921 9.98 14.50 34.58
C LEU A 921 9.26 13.95 33.34
N PHE A 922 8.69 12.74 33.43
CA PHE A 922 8.03 12.07 32.31
C PHE A 922 6.70 12.71 31.91
N ASN A 923 6.02 13.40 32.83
CA ASN A 923 4.82 14.18 32.50
C ASN A 923 5.14 15.57 31.90
N SER A 924 6.41 15.95 31.77
CA SER A 924 6.78 17.22 31.13
C SER A 924 6.58 17.19 29.61
N ARG A 925 6.11 18.32 29.06
CA ARG A 925 5.98 18.54 27.62
C ARG A 925 7.32 18.41 26.88
N TRP A 926 8.44 18.77 27.53
CA TRP A 926 9.76 18.75 26.89
C TRP A 926 10.32 17.34 26.76
N LEU A 927 10.20 16.51 27.81
CA LEU A 927 10.55 15.09 27.69
C LEU A 927 9.58 14.35 26.79
N THR A 928 8.30 14.71 26.79
CA THR A 928 7.36 14.18 25.79
C THR A 928 7.83 14.49 24.38
N ALA A 929 8.15 15.75 24.07
CA ALA A 929 8.64 16.14 22.75
C ALA A 929 9.90 15.36 22.36
N LEU A 930 10.91 15.28 23.25
CA LEU A 930 12.14 14.51 23.02
C LEU A 930 11.87 13.00 22.82
N ALA A 931 10.96 12.42 23.58
CA ALA A 931 10.58 11.01 23.44
C ALA A 931 9.91 10.73 22.10
N ARG A 932 9.05 11.63 21.63
CA ARG A 932 8.29 11.49 20.38
C ARG A 932 9.18 11.48 19.13
N LEU A 933 10.34 12.13 19.18
CA LEU A 933 11.34 12.13 18.10
C LEU A 933 11.81 10.72 17.71
N VAL A 934 11.86 9.82 18.68
CA VAL A 934 12.40 8.45 18.50
C VAL A 934 11.34 7.38 18.69
N ALA A 935 10.14 7.75 19.15
CA ALA A 935 9.03 6.84 19.37
C ALA A 935 8.33 6.44 18.07
N ASP A 936 8.07 5.14 17.92
CA ASP A 936 7.39 4.64 16.73
C ASP A 936 5.94 5.20 16.65
N PRO A 937 5.50 5.70 15.48
CA PRO A 937 4.15 6.20 15.30
C PRO A 937 3.08 5.10 15.36
N ALA A 938 1.91 5.44 15.90
CA ALA A 938 0.73 4.60 16.05
C ALA A 938 -0.58 5.39 15.84
N ARG A 939 -1.67 4.69 15.44
CA ARG A 939 -2.95 5.27 14.99
C ARG A 939 -3.49 6.37 15.91
N GLY A 940 -3.88 7.52 15.37
CA GLY A 940 -4.62 8.58 16.07
C GLY A 940 -3.73 9.56 16.83
N GLY A 941 -2.55 9.84 16.28
CA GLY A 941 -1.48 10.64 16.93
C GLY A 941 -0.78 9.93 18.09
N PHE A 942 -0.95 8.62 18.24
CA PHE A 942 -0.31 7.85 19.30
C PHE A 942 1.16 7.54 18.96
N ARG A 943 1.97 7.33 19.98
CA ARG A 943 3.39 6.97 19.89
C ARG A 943 3.68 5.81 20.83
N ARG A 944 4.66 4.98 20.46
CA ARG A 944 5.14 3.87 21.29
C ARG A 944 6.30 4.30 22.17
N PHE A 945 6.03 4.49 23.46
CA PHE A 945 7.03 4.82 24.47
C PHE A 945 7.58 3.54 25.11
N ASN A 946 8.25 2.71 24.30
CA ASN A 946 8.84 1.48 24.78
C ASN A 946 10.06 1.75 25.70
N ALA A 947 10.59 0.69 26.31
CA ALA A 947 11.76 0.76 27.18
C ALA A 947 12.98 1.45 26.52
N HIS A 948 13.21 1.24 25.23
CA HIS A 948 14.35 1.82 24.52
C HIS A 948 14.22 3.34 24.36
N VAL A 949 13.01 3.83 24.03
CA VAL A 949 12.71 5.27 23.92
C VAL A 949 12.98 5.97 25.24
N VAL A 950 12.42 5.47 26.34
CA VAL A 950 12.55 6.11 27.66
C VAL A 950 13.97 5.99 28.19
N ARG A 951 14.67 4.87 27.92
CA ARG A 951 16.07 4.67 28.31
C ARG A 951 16.98 5.77 27.78
N GLY A 952 16.72 6.29 26.59
CA GLY A 952 17.53 7.32 25.94
C GLY A 952 17.21 8.77 26.32
N LEU A 953 16.23 9.01 27.21
CA LEU A 953 15.84 10.35 27.62
C LEU A 953 16.87 10.97 28.57
N PRO A 954 17.19 12.27 28.42
CA PRO A 954 18.11 12.96 29.31
C PRO A 954 17.46 13.18 30.68
N ILE A 955 18.27 13.11 31.73
CA ILE A 955 17.86 13.40 33.11
C ILE A 955 18.81 14.44 33.73
N PRO A 956 18.29 15.36 34.57
CA PRO A 956 19.14 16.23 35.36
C PRO A 956 20.16 15.43 36.20
N ARG A 957 21.33 16.01 36.48
CA ARG A 957 22.34 15.37 37.34
C ARG A 957 21.73 15.09 38.72
N GLY A 958 21.82 13.84 39.18
CA GLY A 958 21.20 13.37 40.42
C GLY A 958 21.86 14.01 41.64
N GLY A 959 21.09 14.20 42.71
CA GLY A 959 21.54 14.92 43.90
C GLY A 959 21.64 16.45 43.72
N SER A 960 21.08 17.01 42.66
CA SER A 960 20.92 18.45 42.50
C SER A 960 19.64 18.93 43.21
N PRO A 961 19.58 20.19 43.71
CA PRO A 961 18.37 20.78 44.29
C PRO A 961 17.13 20.69 43.38
N VAL A 962 17.38 20.61 42.07
CA VAL A 962 16.35 20.42 41.04
C VAL A 962 15.67 19.05 41.15
N TRP A 963 16.40 17.98 41.47
CA TRP A 963 15.83 16.64 41.60
C TRP A 963 14.88 16.55 42.80
N ASP A 964 15.23 17.18 43.92
CA ASP A 964 14.38 17.24 45.11
C ASP A 964 13.10 18.04 44.84
N GLU A 965 13.19 19.12 44.07
CA GLU A 965 12.01 19.88 43.65
C GLU A 965 11.14 19.08 42.67
N LEU A 966 11.73 18.32 41.76
CA LEU A 966 10.99 17.38 40.90
C LEU A 966 10.26 16.32 41.72
N ALA A 967 10.89 15.78 42.78
CA ALA A 967 10.26 14.84 43.70
C ALA A 967 9.04 15.47 44.39
N ARG A 968 9.20 16.66 44.97
CA ARG A 968 8.10 17.40 45.62
C ARG A 968 6.94 17.68 44.66
N ARG A 969 7.22 18.16 43.44
CA ARG A 969 6.18 18.38 42.42
C ARG A 969 5.52 17.07 42.00
N GLY A 970 6.28 15.99 41.94
CA GLY A 970 5.77 14.66 41.63
C GLY A 970 4.79 14.15 42.69
N GLU A 971 5.10 14.34 43.97
CA GLU A 971 4.22 14.00 45.08
C GLU A 971 2.93 14.83 45.06
N ARG A 972 3.02 16.12 44.71
CA ARG A 972 1.86 17.02 44.54
C ARG A 972 1.13 16.85 43.20
N CYS A 973 1.60 15.98 42.30
CA CYS A 973 1.06 15.78 40.96
C CYS A 973 1.03 17.07 40.10
N GLU A 974 2.03 17.93 40.26
CA GLU A 974 2.13 19.22 39.58
C GLU A 974 3.02 19.17 38.32
N PRO A 975 2.67 19.90 37.24
CA PRO A 975 3.53 20.06 36.09
C PRO A 975 4.88 20.70 36.46
N ALA A 976 5.96 20.21 35.83
CA ALA A 976 7.32 20.68 36.06
C ALA A 976 7.96 21.27 34.79
N ASP A 977 7.17 21.78 33.83
CA ASP A 977 7.68 22.15 32.51
C ASP A 977 8.77 23.22 32.52
N ASP A 978 8.61 24.30 33.31
CA ASP A 978 9.63 25.35 33.38
C ASP A 978 10.87 24.87 34.12
N LEU A 979 10.67 24.15 35.23
CA LEU A 979 11.76 23.54 36.00
C LEU A 979 12.59 22.57 35.13
N VAL A 980 11.93 21.74 34.33
CA VAL A 980 12.58 20.80 33.40
C VAL A 980 13.29 21.55 32.27
N ALA A 981 12.70 22.62 31.74
CA ALA A 981 13.35 23.43 30.72
C ALA A 981 14.64 24.06 31.24
N ASP A 982 14.60 24.64 32.44
CA ASP A 982 15.74 25.31 33.04
C ASP A 982 16.80 24.27 33.45
N ALA A 983 16.38 23.12 33.99
CA ALA A 983 17.26 22.01 34.36
C ALA A 983 18.03 21.43 33.16
N LEU A 984 17.38 21.34 32.00
CA LEU A 984 17.97 20.87 30.74
C LEU A 984 18.57 22.01 29.90
N GLN A 985 18.61 23.22 30.44
CA GLN A 985 19.16 24.42 29.78
C GLN A 985 18.56 24.64 28.37
N LEU A 986 17.24 24.48 28.24
CA LEU A 986 16.51 24.71 27.00
C LEU A 986 16.28 26.21 26.81
N ASP A 987 16.96 26.81 25.84
CA ASP A 987 16.76 28.22 25.48
C ASP A 987 15.44 28.44 24.70
N GLY A 988 15.10 29.70 24.41
CA GLY A 988 13.88 30.03 23.68
C GLY A 988 13.80 29.44 22.26
N ALA A 989 14.94 29.22 21.60
CA ALA A 989 14.98 28.60 20.27
C ALA A 989 14.77 27.07 20.36
N ASP A 990 15.37 26.42 21.35
CA ASP A 990 15.19 25.00 21.63
C ASP A 990 13.74 24.69 22.00
N ARG A 991 13.14 25.54 22.86
CA ARG A 991 11.72 25.45 23.23
C ARG A 991 10.81 25.57 22.01
N ARG A 992 11.07 26.51 21.09
CA ARG A 992 10.31 26.63 19.83
C ARG A 992 10.48 25.42 18.91
N ALA A 993 11.71 24.90 18.79
CA ALA A 993 11.99 23.74 17.97
C ALA A 993 11.27 22.47 18.49
N LEU A 994 11.24 22.28 19.81
CA LEU A 994 10.56 21.14 20.45
C LEU A 994 9.04 21.30 20.51
N ALA A 995 8.53 22.53 20.61
CA ALA A 995 7.09 22.80 20.70
C ALA A 995 6.31 22.30 19.47
N ALA A 996 6.94 22.25 18.30
CA ALA A 996 6.33 21.81 17.04
C ALA A 996 5.83 20.35 17.06
N ASP A 997 6.34 19.49 17.96
CA ASP A 997 5.92 18.08 18.12
C ASP A 997 5.34 17.78 19.52
N SER A 998 5.04 18.82 20.31
CA SER A 998 4.60 18.66 21.71
C SER A 998 3.11 18.37 21.90
N VAL A 999 2.33 18.26 20.81
CA VAL A 999 0.86 18.05 20.82
C VAL A 999 0.47 16.65 20.34
#